data_AF-A0AAE8M2L7-F1
#
_entry.id   AF-A0AAE8M2L7-F1
#
_cell.length_a   1.000
_cell.length_b   1.000
_cell.length_c   1.000
_cell.angle_alpha   90.00
_cell.angle_beta   90.00
_cell.angle_gamma   90.00
#
_symmetry.space_group_name_H-M   'P 1'
#
loop_
_entity.id
_entity.type
_entity.pdbx_description
1 polymer ?
#
loop_
_entity_poly.entity_id
_entity_poly.type
_entity_poly.pdbx_seq_one_letter_code
_entity_poly.pdbx_strand_id
1 'polypeptide(L)'
;MRTRTSNRTKRYTVEKYDFEGSSDEENLRRAAKKAERDENFDETAAAEESADEEELALDPEQENEENEDPESEGPVSEPDGIPDRFARQRVRPIRPFNVRAAGLTGYLDLEPVADGRIVRSYWGPYDRGFKGKQLVEAWYGRHEDGVKLVKGMLDRWMDWTVLPPKTQGDEEQKDRAVWSPNFFEREAYSAEHWYERVRESLPEANARIRLSVEEAQLYRFQTEPMPVLLGPATAPQEIKFEAGDAYSISQNGLPTANGSTSVGWMLDAGGIVTGMDWAPLHSANAPQLLALCVIPHFDQELYDYEQESQRPDFQKYGVVQLWEFVGERQDDGFARPSSQSPTLRKTICLEHGRARRVKWSPACGFLAILCDDGDIYVIEAGDDGEGGYEKVVEPIAVFGFPDEDVKATSLTWINFNRLVVGYTDGSIAIWSLRPHRLLSRHPVHHNIVVDLVSGYPAMPYLIASTPVGGTVKLLDLRAPSFESTEVQNLIVGTQPNLLGYSDHLLGFYSMYPSAGVLNTHVGFMHHSQFPVARRVFTGESFPSCLAVGRTHPYLLIGSLDGSLWAINPQVELFTTRREPTDRIRIFHHEHRPAKLFPDGSPAAARGVSRVATSFILERSLTKHSTHKPPVKKGKKPKKKETDTAVGDDEEEDGGAIMDPTRAIIYEPLTRITVAEWNPNEEYGCWAAVAMGSGLVRIMDLGLAEPEG
;
A
#
# COMPACT_ATOMS: atom_id res chain seq x y z
N MET A 1 -8.36 9.53 40.54
CA MET A 1 -7.02 9.13 41.03
C MET A 1 -6.10 10.33 40.97
N ARG A 2 -5.36 10.63 42.05
CA ARG A 2 -4.39 11.74 42.13
C ARG A 2 -3.15 11.43 41.28
N THR A 3 -2.78 12.34 40.39
CA THR A 3 -1.55 12.28 39.58
C THR A 3 -0.35 12.78 40.38
N ARG A 4 0.73 12.01 40.39
CA ARG A 4 2.03 12.40 40.97
C ARG A 4 2.91 12.99 39.87
N THR A 5 3.38 14.22 40.11
CA THR A 5 4.37 14.95 39.31
C THR A 5 5.79 14.76 39.87
N SER A 6 6.75 14.45 38.98
CA SER A 6 8.22 14.71 38.99
C SER A 6 8.98 13.47 38.44
N ASN A 7 9.92 13.55 37.50
CA ASN A 7 11.12 14.37 37.49
C ASN A 7 11.52 14.82 36.06
N ARG A 8 11.49 16.12 35.81
CA ARG A 8 12.23 16.80 34.74
C ARG A 8 13.61 17.15 35.30
N THR A 9 14.67 16.54 34.76
CA THR A 9 16.00 17.14 34.50
C THR A 9 16.96 16.04 34.03
N LYS A 10 17.15 15.92 32.71
CA LYS A 10 18.39 15.35 32.15
C LYS A 10 18.97 16.42 31.23
N ARG A 11 20.17 16.91 31.59
CA ARG A 11 21.00 17.78 30.74
C ARG A 11 21.70 16.90 29.71
N TYR A 12 21.62 17.27 28.44
CA TYR A 12 22.40 16.65 27.38
C TYR A 12 23.85 17.15 27.45
N THR A 13 24.81 16.24 27.66
CA THR A 13 26.23 16.49 27.39
C THR A 13 26.46 16.34 25.89
N VAL A 14 26.87 17.42 25.24
CA VAL A 14 27.35 17.40 23.85
C VAL A 14 28.77 16.87 23.87
N GLU A 15 28.96 15.58 23.56
CA GLU A 15 30.28 15.04 23.28
C GLU A 15 30.68 15.42 21.84
N LYS A 16 31.77 16.20 21.72
CA LYS A 16 32.42 16.49 20.44
C LYS A 16 33.27 15.27 20.06
N TYR A 17 32.95 14.66 18.92
CA TYR A 17 33.81 13.66 18.29
C TYR A 17 34.87 14.37 17.44
N ASP A 18 36.12 14.32 17.87
CA ASP A 18 37.27 14.74 17.07
C ASP A 18 37.78 13.54 16.24
N PHE A 19 37.80 13.72 14.92
CA PHE A 19 38.20 12.74 13.91
C PHE A 19 39.68 12.90 13.53
N GLU A 20 40.63 12.71 14.44
CA GLU A 20 42.05 12.62 14.07
C GLU A 20 42.83 11.62 14.96
N GLY A 21 43.35 10.54 14.34
CA GLY A 21 44.62 9.94 14.74
C GLY A 21 44.63 8.64 15.56
N SER A 22 44.71 7.50 14.84
CA SER A 22 45.74 6.44 15.00
C SER A 22 45.80 5.52 16.25
N SER A 23 45.77 4.20 15.94
CA SER A 23 46.45 3.04 16.58
C SER A 23 45.68 2.21 17.63
N ASP A 24 45.31 1.00 17.21
CA ASP A 24 44.44 -0.01 17.86
C ASP A 24 45.12 -0.93 18.91
N GLU A 25 46.32 -0.64 19.41
CA GLU A 25 46.99 -1.57 20.35
C GLU A 25 46.89 -1.20 21.85
N GLU A 26 46.45 0.01 22.23
CA GLU A 26 46.44 0.42 23.64
C GLU A 26 45.13 0.11 24.41
N ASN A 27 44.00 -0.07 23.72
CA ASN A 27 42.70 -0.27 24.37
C ASN A 27 42.47 -1.71 24.86
N LEU A 28 43.12 -2.72 24.26
CA LEU A 28 43.03 -4.11 24.69
C LEU A 28 43.75 -4.39 26.03
N ARG A 29 44.75 -3.56 26.40
CA ARG A 29 45.48 -3.71 27.67
C ARG A 29 44.78 -3.10 28.89
N ARG A 30 43.82 -2.18 28.69
CA ARG A 30 43.06 -1.57 29.81
C ARG A 30 41.81 -2.36 30.20
N ALA A 31 41.23 -3.16 29.29
CA ALA A 31 40.09 -4.02 29.61
C ALA A 31 40.46 -5.26 30.45
N ALA A 32 41.69 -5.78 30.32
CA ALA A 32 42.15 -6.98 31.03
C ALA A 32 42.57 -6.74 32.50
N LYS A 33 42.59 -5.48 32.98
CA LYS A 33 43.04 -5.13 34.35
C LYS A 33 41.93 -4.75 35.33
N LYS A 34 40.66 -4.85 34.93
CA LYS A 34 39.52 -4.43 35.77
C LYS A 34 38.56 -5.57 36.16
N ALA A 35 38.98 -6.83 35.97
CA ALA A 35 38.20 -8.02 36.29
C ALA A 35 38.62 -8.72 37.60
N GLU A 36 39.36 -8.04 38.49
CA GLU A 36 39.70 -8.54 39.82
C GLU A 36 39.45 -7.48 40.90
N ARG A 37 38.28 -7.58 41.56
CA ARG A 37 37.89 -7.15 42.92
C ARG A 37 36.44 -6.67 42.96
N ASP A 38 35.54 -7.54 43.41
CA ASP A 38 34.85 -7.30 44.69
C ASP A 38 34.20 -8.60 45.18
N GLU A 39 34.75 -9.15 46.27
CA GLU A 39 34.22 -10.25 47.07
C GLU A 39 33.66 -9.66 48.37
N ASN A 40 32.43 -10.02 48.75
CA ASN A 40 31.97 -10.40 50.12
C ASN A 40 30.43 -10.42 50.19
N PHE A 41 29.82 -11.61 50.30
CA PHE A 41 29.38 -12.31 51.55
C PHE A 41 28.05 -11.74 52.09
N ASP A 42 27.00 -12.51 52.41
CA ASP A 42 27.02 -13.82 53.05
C ASP A 42 25.72 -14.63 52.85
N GLU A 43 25.86 -15.95 52.95
CA GLU A 43 24.81 -16.96 52.86
C GLU A 43 24.76 -17.74 54.20
N THR A 44 23.59 -18.32 54.49
CA THR A 44 23.29 -19.34 55.53
C THR A 44 22.79 -18.86 56.91
N ALA A 45 21.53 -19.17 57.23
CA ALA A 45 21.20 -20.36 58.03
C ALA A 45 19.68 -20.52 58.24
N ALA A 46 19.31 -21.81 58.38
CA ALA A 46 18.13 -22.39 59.04
C ALA A 46 16.91 -22.75 58.18
N ALA A 47 16.86 -24.05 57.89
CA ALA A 47 15.66 -24.84 57.61
C ALA A 47 14.85 -25.08 58.89
N GLU A 48 13.52 -25.20 58.76
CA GLU A 48 12.65 -26.28 59.24
C GLU A 48 11.19 -25.80 59.47
N GLU A 49 10.27 -26.72 59.15
CA GLU A 49 8.83 -26.79 59.54
C GLU A 49 7.86 -25.76 58.91
N SER A 50 6.62 -26.10 58.51
CA SER A 50 5.87 -27.35 58.34
C SER A 50 4.45 -26.97 57.85
N ALA A 51 3.82 -27.87 57.08
CA ALA A 51 2.39 -28.24 57.05
C ALA A 51 1.26 -27.20 56.75
N ASP A 52 0.09 -27.79 56.48
CA ASP A 52 -1.24 -27.27 56.07
C ASP A 52 -1.42 -27.25 54.54
N GLU A 53 -1.78 -28.34 53.85
CA GLU A 53 -3.01 -29.18 53.93
C GLU A 53 -4.33 -28.39 53.85
N GLU A 54 -5.04 -28.51 52.73
CA GLU A 54 -6.48 -28.82 52.73
C GLU A 54 -6.88 -29.52 51.42
N GLU A 55 -7.22 -30.80 51.57
CA GLU A 55 -7.93 -31.67 50.63
C GLU A 55 -9.35 -31.15 50.37
N LEU A 56 -9.91 -31.48 49.20
CA LEU A 56 -11.32 -31.89 49.10
C LEU A 56 -11.48 -32.88 47.94
N ALA A 57 -11.56 -34.17 48.27
CA ALA A 57 -12.09 -35.23 47.43
C ALA A 57 -13.06 -36.07 48.25
N LEU A 58 -14.28 -36.30 47.72
CA LEU A 58 -15.20 -37.39 48.08
C LEU A 58 -16.10 -37.70 46.86
N ASP A 59 -15.61 -38.58 45.96
CA ASP A 59 -16.01 -39.99 45.74
C ASP A 59 -17.53 -40.43 45.75
N PRO A 60 -17.91 -41.67 45.39
CA PRO A 60 -18.23 -42.18 44.03
C PRO A 60 -19.54 -43.03 43.97
N GLU A 61 -19.85 -43.70 42.84
CA GLU A 61 -20.61 -44.98 42.73
C GLU A 61 -20.57 -45.50 41.26
N GLN A 62 -19.87 -46.62 41.00
CA GLN A 62 -20.37 -48.00 40.71
C GLN A 62 -20.94 -48.19 39.29
N GLU A 63 -20.60 -49.21 38.47
CA GLU A 63 -20.41 -50.66 38.70
C GLU A 63 -19.74 -51.35 37.47
N ASN A 64 -18.85 -52.33 37.73
CA ASN A 64 -18.66 -53.68 37.12
C ASN A 64 -18.60 -53.90 35.57
N GLU A 65 -17.82 -54.82 34.98
CA GLU A 65 -17.21 -56.08 35.46
C GLU A 65 -16.17 -56.65 34.43
N GLU A 66 -15.12 -57.28 34.97
CA GLU A 66 -14.47 -58.57 34.64
C GLU A 66 -13.76 -58.91 33.30
N ASN A 67 -12.47 -59.26 33.49
CA ASN A 67 -11.73 -60.50 33.09
C ASN A 67 -10.40 -60.19 32.38
N GLU A 68 -9.24 -60.83 32.60
CA GLU A 68 -8.68 -61.80 33.55
C GLU A 68 -7.19 -61.90 33.11
N ASP A 69 -6.25 -61.71 34.03
CA ASP A 69 -4.79 -61.99 33.91
C ASP A 69 -4.54 -63.54 33.86
N PRO A 70 -3.32 -64.15 33.65
CA PRO A 70 -2.09 -63.71 34.32
C PRO A 70 -0.68 -64.13 33.78
N GLU A 71 0.32 -63.62 34.53
CA GLU A 71 1.63 -64.22 34.88
C GLU A 71 2.76 -64.24 33.80
N SER A 72 4.04 -63.95 34.10
CA SER A 72 4.81 -64.29 35.31
C SER A 72 6.08 -63.42 35.54
N GLU A 73 6.30 -63.08 36.82
CA GLU A 73 7.55 -63.11 37.65
C GLU A 73 8.88 -62.40 37.26
N GLY A 74 9.45 -61.70 38.25
CA GLY A 74 10.78 -61.04 38.30
C GLY A 74 11.98 -62.01 38.52
N PRO A 75 13.13 -61.64 39.15
CA PRO A 75 13.39 -60.50 40.06
C PRO A 75 14.76 -59.74 39.90
N VAL A 76 14.81 -58.56 40.51
CA VAL A 76 15.85 -57.88 41.35
C VAL A 76 17.35 -58.28 41.26
N SER A 77 18.24 -57.29 41.02
CA SER A 77 19.43 -56.98 41.86
C SER A 77 20.32 -55.84 41.31
N GLU A 78 20.51 -54.79 42.10
CA GLU A 78 21.71 -53.91 42.17
C GLU A 78 22.70 -54.51 43.22
N PRO A 79 24.02 -54.15 43.36
CA PRO A 79 24.58 -52.79 43.21
C PRO A 79 26.06 -52.65 42.73
N ASP A 80 26.51 -51.39 42.76
CA ASP A 80 27.87 -50.86 42.94
C ASP A 80 28.87 -50.77 41.76
N GLY A 81 29.30 -49.51 41.50
CA GLY A 81 30.61 -49.22 40.89
C GLY A 81 30.68 -47.97 40.01
N ILE A 82 30.80 -46.78 40.60
CA ILE A 82 31.33 -45.58 39.93
C ILE A 82 32.87 -45.71 39.95
N PRO A 83 33.62 -45.60 38.82
CA PRO A 83 34.12 -44.28 38.44
C PRO A 83 34.39 -43.98 36.95
N ASP A 84 34.40 -42.67 36.71
CA ASP A 84 35.22 -41.88 35.78
C ASP A 84 34.87 -41.71 34.29
N ARG A 85 34.36 -40.51 34.01
CA ARG A 85 34.83 -39.48 33.05
C ARG A 85 35.34 -39.91 31.66
N PHE A 86 34.58 -39.41 30.67
CA PHE A 86 34.95 -39.03 29.29
C PHE A 86 35.36 -40.15 28.30
N ALA A 87 34.37 -40.68 27.57
CA ALA A 87 34.57 -41.17 26.21
C ALA A 87 33.31 -40.95 25.34
N ARG A 88 33.47 -40.18 24.26
CA ARG A 88 32.44 -39.89 23.25
C ARG A 88 32.02 -41.20 22.55
N GLN A 89 30.78 -41.66 22.76
CA GLN A 89 30.21 -42.79 22.01
C GLN A 89 29.52 -42.32 20.73
N ARG A 90 29.95 -42.90 19.61
CA ARG A 90 29.35 -42.76 18.27
C ARG A 90 27.96 -43.38 18.26
N VAL A 91 26.92 -42.58 18.04
CA VAL A 91 25.57 -43.07 17.74
C VAL A 91 25.57 -43.72 16.35
N ARG A 92 25.05 -44.95 16.27
CA ARG A 92 24.91 -45.73 15.04
C ARG A 92 23.73 -45.20 14.21
N PRO A 93 23.80 -45.19 12.86
CA PRO A 93 22.68 -44.74 12.03
C PRO A 93 21.51 -45.74 12.10
N ILE A 94 20.32 -45.20 12.32
CA ILE A 94 19.04 -45.90 12.33
C ILE A 94 18.73 -46.41 10.90
N ARG A 95 18.33 -47.68 10.78
CA ARG A 95 17.90 -48.29 9.51
C ARG A 95 16.51 -47.77 9.12
N PRO A 96 16.20 -47.58 7.82
CA PRO A 96 14.90 -47.08 7.39
C PRO A 96 13.80 -48.14 7.62
N PHE A 97 12.66 -47.66 8.12
CA PHE A 97 11.45 -48.42 8.39
C PHE A 97 10.73 -48.73 7.07
N ASN A 98 10.37 -50.01 6.83
CA ASN A 98 9.55 -50.44 5.71
C ASN A 98 8.08 -50.50 6.18
N VAL A 99 7.21 -49.64 5.67
CA VAL A 99 5.75 -49.74 5.91
C VAL A 99 5.12 -50.46 4.72
N ARG A 100 4.68 -51.70 4.96
CA ARG A 100 3.74 -52.41 4.08
C ARG A 100 2.34 -51.86 4.33
N ALA A 101 1.60 -51.70 3.24
CA ALA A 101 0.21 -51.26 3.20
C ALA A 101 -0.71 -52.08 4.14
N ALA A 102 -1.51 -51.36 4.94
CA ALA A 102 -2.72 -51.88 5.58
C ALA A 102 -3.68 -50.71 5.88
N GLY A 103 -4.91 -50.81 5.35
CA GLY A 103 -6.13 -50.23 5.92
C GLY A 103 -6.43 -48.75 5.65
N LEU A 104 -7.35 -48.50 4.71
CA LEU A 104 -8.11 -47.24 4.63
C LEU A 104 -9.11 -47.13 5.79
N THR A 105 -9.03 -46.05 6.59
CA THR A 105 -10.18 -45.36 7.21
C THR A 105 -9.77 -43.97 7.74
N GLY A 106 -10.44 -42.90 7.29
CA GLY A 106 -10.62 -41.67 8.07
C GLY A 106 -9.73 -40.46 7.74
N TYR A 107 -10.37 -39.39 7.27
CA TYR A 107 -9.83 -38.06 6.89
C TYR A 107 -8.90 -38.03 5.67
N LEU A 108 -9.05 -37.00 4.82
CA LEU A 108 -8.30 -36.84 3.58
C LEU A 108 -6.80 -36.66 3.88
N ASP A 109 -6.04 -37.75 3.79
CA ASP A 109 -4.58 -37.74 3.85
C ASP A 109 -4.02 -36.91 2.69
N LEU A 110 -3.31 -35.82 3.01
CA LEU A 110 -2.38 -35.20 2.08
C LEU A 110 -1.30 -36.25 1.75
N GLU A 111 -1.11 -36.57 0.46
CA GLU A 111 -0.03 -37.47 0.04
C GLU A 111 1.31 -36.98 0.61
N PRO A 112 2.02 -37.77 1.44
CA PRO A 112 3.35 -37.40 1.88
C PRO A 112 4.27 -37.44 0.67
N VAL A 113 4.95 -36.32 0.39
CA VAL A 113 5.97 -36.23 -0.66
C VAL A 113 7.08 -37.24 -0.34
N ALA A 114 7.01 -38.39 -1.01
CA ALA A 114 7.94 -39.47 -0.85
C ALA A 114 9.26 -39.15 -1.56
N ASP A 115 10.15 -38.43 -0.87
CA ASP A 115 11.57 -38.57 -1.15
C ASP A 115 12.40 -38.17 0.08
N GLY A 116 13.07 -39.16 0.69
CA GLY A 116 13.98 -39.00 1.83
C GLY A 116 15.29 -38.27 1.50
N ARG A 117 15.26 -37.32 0.57
CA ARG A 117 16.32 -36.36 0.35
C ARG A 117 16.02 -35.18 1.28
N ILE A 118 17.02 -34.72 2.01
CA ILE A 118 16.96 -33.41 2.64
C ILE A 118 16.85 -32.39 1.50
N VAL A 119 15.63 -32.03 1.12
CA VAL A 119 15.38 -30.95 0.17
C VAL A 119 15.42 -29.67 1.00
N ARG A 120 16.54 -28.95 0.93
CA ARG A 120 16.68 -27.61 1.53
C ARG A 120 15.75 -26.56 0.90
N SER A 121 14.89 -26.93 -0.04
CA SER A 121 13.95 -26.04 -0.71
C SER A 121 12.57 -26.69 -0.73
N TYR A 122 11.59 -26.02 -0.15
CA TYR A 122 10.19 -26.40 -0.27
C TYR A 122 9.80 -26.45 -1.76
N TRP A 123 9.32 -27.59 -2.22
CA TRP A 123 8.77 -27.79 -3.57
C TRP A 123 7.25 -27.93 -3.44
N GLY A 124 6.54 -26.85 -3.66
CA GLY A 124 5.07 -26.80 -3.57
C GLY A 124 4.54 -25.43 -4.01
N PRO A 125 3.22 -25.19 -3.96
CA PRO A 125 2.57 -23.97 -4.47
C PRO A 125 3.13 -22.65 -3.92
N TYR A 126 3.75 -22.69 -2.73
CA TYR A 126 4.41 -21.56 -2.09
C TYR A 126 5.89 -21.37 -2.44
N ASP A 127 6.43 -22.14 -3.40
CA ASP A 127 7.79 -21.93 -3.90
C ASP A 127 7.89 -20.59 -4.62
N ARG A 128 8.70 -19.68 -4.06
CA ARG A 128 9.00 -18.36 -4.64
C ARG A 128 9.77 -18.49 -5.96
N GLY A 129 10.41 -19.63 -6.21
CA GLY A 129 11.10 -19.96 -7.45
C GLY A 129 10.17 -20.20 -8.64
N PHE A 130 8.86 -20.43 -8.42
CA PHE A 130 7.91 -20.58 -9.52
C PHE A 130 7.80 -19.30 -10.33
N LYS A 131 8.01 -19.44 -11.64
CA LYS A 131 7.96 -18.37 -12.64
C LYS A 131 7.29 -18.88 -13.92
N GLY A 132 6.81 -17.96 -14.75
CA GLY A 132 6.16 -18.26 -16.03
C GLY A 132 5.01 -19.24 -15.90
N LYS A 133 5.01 -20.28 -16.72
CA LYS A 133 3.90 -21.25 -16.82
C LYS A 133 3.55 -21.92 -15.49
N GLN A 134 4.56 -22.28 -14.67
CA GLN A 134 4.32 -22.89 -13.36
C GLN A 134 3.58 -21.95 -12.41
N LEU A 135 3.89 -20.65 -12.48
CA LEU A 135 3.21 -19.64 -11.68
C LEU A 135 1.78 -19.42 -12.14
N VAL A 136 1.55 -19.40 -13.47
CA VAL A 136 0.19 -19.34 -14.04
C VAL A 136 -0.65 -20.54 -13.61
N GLU A 137 -0.08 -21.75 -13.69
CA GLU A 137 -0.75 -22.97 -13.23
C GLU A 137 -1.03 -22.93 -11.71
N ALA A 138 -0.10 -22.42 -10.89
CA ALA A 138 -0.29 -22.30 -9.45
C ALA A 138 -1.39 -21.29 -9.06
N TRP A 139 -1.49 -20.16 -9.74
CA TRP A 139 -2.46 -19.09 -9.41
C TRP A 139 -3.83 -19.31 -10.03
N TYR A 140 -3.89 -19.80 -11.26
CA TYR A 140 -5.10 -19.84 -12.07
C TYR A 140 -5.50 -21.25 -12.52
N GLY A 141 -4.67 -22.26 -12.28
CA GLY A 141 -4.87 -23.64 -12.75
C GLY A 141 -6.05 -24.40 -12.15
N ARG A 142 -6.81 -23.78 -11.22
CA ARG A 142 -8.08 -24.36 -10.73
C ARG A 142 -9.11 -24.49 -11.85
N HIS A 143 -9.07 -23.61 -12.85
CA HIS A 143 -9.98 -23.61 -14.00
C HIS A 143 -9.19 -23.47 -15.30
N GLU A 144 -9.43 -24.35 -16.27
CA GLU A 144 -8.75 -24.29 -17.58
C GLU A 144 -8.99 -22.95 -18.29
N ASP A 145 -10.20 -22.41 -18.17
CA ASP A 145 -10.57 -21.13 -18.77
C ASP A 145 -9.80 -19.96 -18.16
N GLY A 146 -9.52 -20.01 -16.85
CA GLY A 146 -8.69 -19.01 -16.17
C GLY A 146 -7.25 -19.00 -16.68
N VAL A 147 -6.68 -20.19 -16.94
CA VAL A 147 -5.34 -20.31 -17.54
C VAL A 147 -5.30 -19.75 -18.96
N LYS A 148 -6.34 -20.01 -19.77
CA LYS A 148 -6.44 -19.46 -21.14
C LYS A 148 -6.57 -17.93 -21.13
N LEU A 149 -7.45 -17.40 -20.28
CA LEU A 149 -7.67 -15.97 -20.11
C LEU A 149 -6.38 -15.25 -19.72
N VAL A 150 -5.65 -15.78 -18.73
CA VAL A 150 -4.38 -15.18 -18.27
C VAL A 150 -3.30 -15.26 -19.33
N LYS A 151 -3.22 -16.35 -20.09
CA LYS A 151 -2.28 -16.42 -21.22
C LYS A 151 -2.57 -15.32 -22.24
N GLY A 152 -3.83 -15.13 -22.64
CA GLY A 152 -4.22 -14.05 -23.55
C GLY A 152 -3.87 -12.67 -22.99
N MET A 153 -4.11 -12.43 -21.69
CA MET A 153 -3.68 -11.18 -21.04
C MET A 153 -2.16 -11.00 -21.04
N LEU A 154 -1.39 -12.05 -20.73
CA LEU A 154 0.06 -11.98 -20.74
C LEU A 154 0.58 -11.72 -22.16
N ASP A 155 0.06 -12.41 -23.17
CA ASP A 155 0.45 -12.24 -24.57
C ASP A 155 0.16 -10.80 -25.05
N ARG A 156 -0.93 -10.18 -24.59
CA ARG A 156 -1.29 -8.79 -24.93
C ARG A 156 -0.34 -7.75 -24.34
N TRP A 157 0.07 -7.92 -23.08
CA TRP A 157 0.70 -6.85 -22.30
C TRP A 157 2.19 -7.07 -22.02
N MET A 158 2.71 -8.30 -22.07
CA MET A 158 4.09 -8.63 -21.65
C MET A 158 5.18 -7.94 -22.49
N ASP A 159 4.93 -7.72 -23.78
CA ASP A 159 5.90 -7.05 -24.68
C ASP A 159 6.06 -5.55 -24.37
N TRP A 160 5.11 -5.00 -23.62
CA TRP A 160 5.06 -3.61 -23.22
C TRP A 160 5.51 -3.51 -21.75
N THR A 161 6.78 -3.17 -21.56
CA THR A 161 7.44 -3.35 -20.26
C THR A 161 7.17 -2.23 -19.25
N VAL A 162 6.85 -1.02 -19.72
CA VAL A 162 6.81 0.17 -18.85
C VAL A 162 5.55 1.02 -18.96
N LEU A 163 4.95 1.12 -20.14
CA LEU A 163 3.78 1.97 -20.40
C LEU A 163 2.73 1.22 -21.23
N PRO A 164 1.43 1.46 -20.98
CA PRO A 164 0.36 0.78 -21.69
C PRO A 164 0.31 1.19 -23.17
N PRO A 165 0.18 0.26 -24.11
CA PRO A 165 -0.11 0.59 -25.50
C PRO A 165 -1.56 1.04 -25.70
N LYS A 166 -1.76 1.96 -26.64
CA LYS A 166 -3.04 2.28 -27.26
C LYS A 166 -3.25 1.35 -28.45
N THR A 167 -3.86 0.20 -28.20
CA THR A 167 -4.24 -0.75 -29.26
C THR A 167 -5.67 -0.47 -29.69
N GLN A 168 -5.94 -0.44 -30.99
CA GLN A 168 -7.33 -0.43 -31.47
C GLN A 168 -7.88 -1.79 -31.07
N GLY A 169 -8.83 -1.81 -30.13
CA GLY A 169 -9.28 -3.06 -29.55
C GLY A 169 -9.79 -4.01 -30.64
N ASP A 170 -9.37 -5.28 -30.57
CA ASP A 170 -10.20 -6.34 -31.13
C ASP A 170 -11.57 -6.24 -30.42
N GLU A 171 -12.65 -6.02 -31.16
CA GLU A 171 -14.00 -5.73 -30.62
C GLU A 171 -14.50 -6.77 -29.60
N GLU A 172 -13.85 -7.94 -29.51
CA GLU A 172 -14.22 -9.04 -28.64
C GLU A 172 -13.65 -8.97 -27.20
N GLN A 173 -12.56 -8.22 -26.93
CA GLN A 173 -11.89 -8.27 -25.62
C GLN A 173 -11.89 -6.91 -24.89
N LYS A 174 -12.81 -6.77 -23.91
CA LYS A 174 -12.83 -5.66 -22.96
C LYS A 174 -11.64 -5.72 -22.02
N ASP A 175 -11.05 -4.56 -21.78
CA ASP A 175 -9.85 -4.39 -20.96
C ASP A 175 -10.14 -4.13 -19.48
N ARG A 176 -11.40 -3.85 -19.14
CA ARG A 176 -11.91 -3.67 -17.78
C ARG A 176 -12.76 -4.88 -17.35
N ALA A 177 -12.72 -5.24 -16.06
CA ALA A 177 -13.41 -6.41 -15.50
C ALA A 177 -13.18 -7.70 -16.30
N VAL A 178 -11.91 -8.01 -16.61
CA VAL A 178 -11.55 -9.13 -17.49
C VAL A 178 -12.08 -10.46 -16.95
N TRP A 179 -12.18 -10.58 -15.63
CA TRP A 179 -12.67 -11.76 -14.93
C TRP A 179 -14.18 -11.81 -14.73
N SER A 180 -14.90 -10.74 -15.08
CA SER A 180 -16.34 -10.64 -14.93
C SER A 180 -16.95 -9.93 -16.14
N PRO A 181 -17.10 -10.64 -17.27
CA PRO A 181 -17.70 -10.06 -18.48
C PRO A 181 -19.07 -9.44 -18.19
N ASN A 182 -19.32 -8.30 -18.80
CA ASN A 182 -20.55 -7.51 -18.66
C ASN A 182 -20.89 -7.11 -17.21
N PHE A 183 -19.90 -7.01 -16.31
CA PHE A 183 -20.13 -6.65 -14.92
C PHE A 183 -20.64 -5.21 -14.79
N PHE A 184 -19.99 -4.24 -15.42
CA PHE A 184 -20.34 -2.82 -15.26
C PHE A 184 -21.68 -2.48 -15.89
N GLU A 185 -22.08 -3.12 -16.99
CA GLU A 185 -23.40 -2.93 -17.59
C GLU A 185 -24.51 -3.43 -16.65
N ARG A 186 -24.29 -4.60 -16.02
CA ARG A 186 -25.23 -5.13 -15.03
C ARG A 186 -25.25 -4.27 -13.77
N GLU A 187 -24.11 -3.74 -13.36
CA GLU A 187 -24.02 -2.87 -12.20
C GLU A 187 -24.70 -1.52 -12.46
N ALA A 188 -24.47 -0.90 -13.61
CA ALA A 188 -25.12 0.33 -14.03
C ALA A 188 -26.65 0.15 -14.10
N TYR A 189 -27.12 -0.94 -14.71
CA TYR A 189 -28.55 -1.28 -14.74
C TYR A 189 -29.13 -1.47 -13.33
N SER A 190 -28.40 -2.15 -12.45
CA SER A 190 -28.82 -2.35 -11.05
C SER A 190 -28.81 -1.06 -10.25
N ALA A 191 -27.85 -0.18 -10.52
CA ALA A 191 -27.70 1.13 -9.90
C ALA A 191 -28.81 2.08 -10.32
N GLU A 192 -29.16 2.13 -11.60
CA GLU A 192 -30.27 2.91 -12.14
C GLU A 192 -31.59 2.50 -11.48
N HIS A 193 -31.93 1.21 -11.51
CA HIS A 193 -33.15 0.71 -10.85
C HIS A 193 -33.13 0.85 -9.33
N TRP A 194 -31.96 0.75 -8.69
CA TRP A 194 -31.86 1.05 -7.27
C TRP A 194 -32.11 2.53 -7.00
N TYR A 195 -31.53 3.42 -7.80
CA TYR A 195 -31.67 4.88 -7.67
C TYR A 195 -33.13 5.28 -7.86
N GLU A 196 -33.82 4.78 -8.89
CA GLU A 196 -35.25 5.01 -9.11
C GLU A 196 -36.11 4.69 -7.88
N ARG A 197 -35.80 3.58 -7.18
CA ARG A 197 -36.55 3.16 -5.98
C ARG A 197 -36.26 4.02 -4.76
N VAL A 198 -35.06 4.58 -4.65
CA VAL A 198 -34.65 5.34 -3.46
C VAL A 198 -34.69 6.84 -3.66
N ARG A 199 -34.87 7.34 -4.89
CA ARG A 199 -34.79 8.77 -5.24
C ARG A 199 -35.67 9.65 -4.36
N GLU A 200 -36.89 9.20 -4.05
CA GLU A 200 -37.83 9.93 -3.19
C GLU A 200 -37.38 10.01 -1.71
N SER A 201 -36.49 9.10 -1.29
CA SER A 201 -35.91 9.05 0.06
C SER A 201 -34.52 9.69 0.17
N LEU A 202 -33.96 10.16 -0.94
CA LEU A 202 -32.70 10.89 -0.95
C LEU A 202 -32.98 12.36 -0.59
N PRO A 203 -32.03 13.05 0.06
CA PRO A 203 -32.14 14.48 0.31
C PRO A 203 -32.45 15.25 -0.99
N GLU A 204 -33.28 16.28 -0.91
CA GLU A 204 -33.63 17.11 -2.07
C GLU A 204 -32.41 17.86 -2.63
N ALA A 205 -32.53 18.41 -3.84
CA ALA A 205 -31.48 19.21 -4.51
C ALA A 205 -30.96 20.40 -3.67
N ASN A 206 -31.70 20.84 -2.64
CA ASN A 206 -31.29 21.87 -1.67
C ASN A 206 -30.30 21.37 -0.59
N ALA A 207 -29.83 20.13 -0.69
CA ALA A 207 -28.80 19.52 0.17
C ALA A 207 -27.45 20.27 0.15
N ARG A 208 -27.27 21.18 -0.82
CA ARG A 208 -26.09 22.04 -0.95
C ARG A 208 -26.50 23.49 -1.13
N ILE A 209 -25.76 24.39 -0.49
CA ILE A 209 -25.99 25.83 -0.58
C ILE A 209 -24.76 26.46 -1.23
N ARG A 210 -24.97 27.21 -2.32
CA ARG A 210 -23.93 28.04 -2.92
C ARG A 210 -23.57 29.16 -1.94
N LEU A 211 -22.31 29.24 -1.56
CA LEU A 211 -21.82 30.23 -0.63
C LEU A 211 -21.65 31.60 -1.29
N SER A 212 -21.90 32.66 -0.52
CA SER A 212 -21.50 34.01 -0.89
C SER A 212 -19.96 34.15 -0.87
N VAL A 213 -19.43 35.21 -1.48
CA VAL A 213 -17.97 35.46 -1.50
C VAL A 213 -17.40 35.62 -0.09
N GLU A 214 -18.17 36.20 0.84
CA GLU A 214 -17.76 36.40 2.23
C GLU A 214 -17.70 35.09 3.00
N GLU A 215 -18.71 34.23 2.87
CA GLU A 215 -18.73 32.91 3.51
C GLU A 215 -17.69 31.95 2.92
N ALA A 216 -17.46 32.04 1.60
CA ALA A 216 -16.45 31.25 0.92
C ALA A 216 -15.02 31.58 1.37
N GLN A 217 -14.79 32.74 1.98
CA GLN A 217 -13.47 33.17 2.43
C GLN A 217 -12.86 32.22 3.47
N LEU A 218 -13.68 31.54 4.27
CA LEU A 218 -13.24 30.54 5.26
C LEU A 218 -12.67 29.27 4.62
N TYR A 219 -13.05 28.99 3.37
CA TYR A 219 -12.64 27.82 2.60
C TYR A 219 -11.53 28.15 1.58
N ARG A 220 -11.22 29.43 1.39
CA ARG A 220 -10.19 29.88 0.44
C ARG A 220 -8.81 29.76 1.06
N PHE A 221 -7.92 29.08 0.33
CA PHE A 221 -6.49 29.06 0.66
C PHE A 221 -5.80 30.32 0.13
N GLN A 222 -4.58 30.56 0.61
CA GLN A 222 -3.76 31.69 0.15
C GLN A 222 -3.40 31.48 -1.32
N THR A 223 -3.78 32.44 -2.17
CA THR A 223 -3.55 32.42 -3.63
C THR A 223 -2.19 33.03 -3.98
N GLU A 224 -1.16 32.67 -3.23
CA GLU A 224 0.18 33.18 -3.48
C GLU A 224 0.78 32.51 -4.71
N PRO A 225 1.52 33.27 -5.53
CA PRO A 225 2.15 32.71 -6.72
C PRO A 225 3.35 31.85 -6.37
N MET A 226 3.59 30.82 -7.18
CA MET A 226 4.76 29.96 -7.11
C MET A 226 5.45 29.92 -8.48
N PRO A 227 6.74 30.29 -8.58
CA PRO A 227 7.55 30.01 -9.75
C PRO A 227 7.75 28.51 -9.92
N VAL A 228 7.50 28.01 -11.13
CA VAL A 228 7.66 26.61 -11.50
C VAL A 228 8.57 26.49 -12.71
N LEU A 229 9.66 25.73 -12.56
CA LEU A 229 10.58 25.38 -13.63
C LEU A 229 10.06 24.13 -14.34
N LEU A 230 9.54 24.30 -15.56
CA LEU A 230 9.04 23.21 -16.41
C LEU A 230 9.97 22.95 -17.59
N GLY A 231 10.00 21.71 -18.06
CA GLY A 231 10.70 21.34 -19.29
C GLY A 231 11.76 20.25 -19.11
N PRO A 232 12.59 20.01 -20.13
CA PRO A 232 13.74 19.12 -20.04
C PRO A 232 14.76 19.64 -19.02
N ALA A 233 15.46 18.73 -18.33
CA ALA A 233 16.43 19.09 -17.30
C ALA A 233 17.56 20.02 -17.80
N THR A 234 17.85 20.01 -19.10
CA THR A 234 18.91 20.82 -19.72
C THR A 234 18.50 22.26 -20.04
N ALA A 235 17.20 22.54 -20.18
CA ALA A 235 16.69 23.85 -20.58
C ALA A 235 15.29 24.12 -19.98
N PRO A 236 15.18 24.28 -18.64
CA PRO A 236 13.92 24.56 -18.00
C PRO A 236 13.45 26.00 -18.28
N GLN A 237 12.14 26.18 -18.42
CA GLN A 237 11.47 27.48 -18.51
C GLN A 237 10.73 27.76 -17.21
N GLU A 238 10.87 29.00 -16.71
CA GLU A 238 10.13 29.47 -15.54
C GLU A 238 8.73 29.93 -15.96
N ILE A 239 7.71 29.38 -15.29
CA ILE A 239 6.31 29.74 -15.44
C ILE A 239 5.76 30.02 -14.05
N LYS A 240 5.00 31.11 -13.94
CA LYS A 240 4.35 31.48 -12.69
C LYS A 240 3.00 30.79 -12.60
N PHE A 241 2.76 30.08 -11.51
CA PHE A 241 1.46 29.47 -11.19
C PHE A 241 0.82 30.22 -10.02
N GLU A 242 -0.46 30.55 -10.14
CA GLU A 242 -1.33 30.95 -9.04
C GLU A 242 -2.33 29.82 -8.72
N ALA A 243 -2.86 29.79 -7.50
CA ALA A 243 -3.84 28.79 -7.11
C ALA A 243 -5.08 28.84 -8.02
N GLY A 244 -5.44 27.72 -8.64
CA GLY A 244 -6.50 27.61 -9.64
C GLY A 244 -6.04 27.78 -11.09
N ASP A 245 -4.78 28.17 -11.33
CA ASP A 245 -4.23 28.20 -12.69
C ASP A 245 -4.06 26.79 -13.22
N ALA A 246 -4.29 26.64 -14.54
CA ALA A 246 -4.09 25.40 -15.25
C ALA A 246 -3.62 25.63 -16.68
N TYR A 247 -2.61 24.86 -17.08
CA TYR A 247 -1.98 24.94 -18.39
C TYR A 247 -1.98 23.57 -19.07
N SER A 248 -2.36 23.54 -20.35
CA SER A 248 -2.09 22.41 -21.23
C SER A 248 -0.58 22.27 -21.43
N ILE A 249 -0.06 21.04 -21.39
CA ILE A 249 1.37 20.74 -21.55
C ILE A 249 1.64 19.94 -22.82
N SER A 250 2.77 20.24 -23.46
CA SER A 250 3.33 19.52 -24.60
C SER A 250 4.19 18.32 -24.14
N GLN A 251 4.64 17.49 -25.10
CA GLN A 251 5.54 16.34 -24.83
C GLN A 251 6.81 16.72 -24.05
N ASN A 252 7.33 17.93 -24.28
CA ASN A 252 8.53 18.42 -23.60
C ASN A 252 8.24 18.95 -22.19
N GLY A 253 6.99 18.88 -21.72
CA GLY A 253 6.56 19.37 -20.41
C GLY A 253 6.34 20.88 -20.35
N LEU A 254 6.47 21.60 -21.46
CA LEU A 254 6.23 23.05 -21.55
C LEU A 254 4.77 23.35 -21.91
N PRO A 255 4.22 24.51 -21.50
CA PRO A 255 2.89 24.94 -21.90
C PRO A 255 2.73 24.93 -23.41
N THR A 256 1.62 24.34 -23.85
CA THR A 256 1.27 24.23 -25.25
C THR A 256 1.06 25.63 -25.85
N ALA A 257 1.86 26.00 -26.86
CA ALA A 257 1.57 27.14 -27.71
C ALA A 257 0.52 26.73 -28.77
N ASN A 258 -0.33 27.67 -29.19
CA ASN A 258 -1.42 27.45 -30.15
C ASN A 258 -0.99 26.52 -31.32
N GLY A 259 -1.61 25.34 -31.41
CA GLY A 259 -1.39 24.37 -32.50
C GLY A 259 -0.48 23.17 -32.18
N SER A 260 0.12 23.09 -30.99
CA SER A 260 0.86 21.88 -30.57
C SER A 260 -0.06 20.85 -29.90
N THR A 261 0.23 19.56 -30.08
CA THR A 261 -0.56 18.47 -29.48
C THR A 261 -0.35 18.45 -27.95
N SER A 262 -1.44 18.58 -27.20
CA SER A 262 -1.42 18.41 -25.76
C SER A 262 -1.21 16.94 -25.40
N VAL A 263 -0.40 16.69 -24.37
CA VAL A 263 -0.23 15.37 -23.75
C VAL A 263 -0.77 15.32 -22.32
N GLY A 264 -1.45 16.39 -21.91
CA GLY A 264 -2.03 16.52 -20.58
C GLY A 264 -2.04 17.95 -20.07
N TRP A 265 -2.14 18.09 -18.76
CA TRP A 265 -2.25 19.39 -18.10
C TRP A 265 -1.41 19.44 -16.82
N MET A 266 -1.05 20.65 -16.42
CA MET A 266 -0.51 20.96 -15.11
C MET A 266 -1.37 22.05 -14.49
N LEU A 267 -1.81 21.85 -13.25
CA LEU A 267 -2.59 22.83 -12.50
C LEU A 267 -2.07 22.99 -11.08
N ASP A 268 -2.41 24.10 -10.44
CA ASP A 268 -2.14 24.34 -9.02
C ASP A 268 -3.45 24.28 -8.22
N ALA A 269 -3.57 23.27 -7.36
CA ALA A 269 -4.76 23.11 -6.50
C ALA A 269 -4.83 24.16 -5.39
N GLY A 270 -3.76 24.93 -5.15
CA GLY A 270 -3.66 25.95 -4.11
C GLY A 270 -3.37 25.39 -2.70
N GLY A 271 -3.18 24.08 -2.57
CA GLY A 271 -2.92 23.39 -1.31
C GLY A 271 -2.42 21.98 -1.55
N ILE A 272 -2.14 21.24 -0.49
CA ILE A 272 -1.65 19.86 -0.55
C ILE A 272 -2.82 18.92 -0.83
N VAL A 273 -2.76 18.20 -1.94
CA VAL A 273 -3.76 17.16 -2.26
C VAL A 273 -3.46 15.90 -1.44
N THR A 274 -4.43 15.44 -0.65
CA THR A 274 -4.31 14.27 0.26
C THR A 274 -5.02 13.02 -0.24
N GLY A 275 -6.03 13.20 -1.10
CA GLY A 275 -6.78 12.14 -1.78
C GLY A 275 -7.31 12.63 -3.12
N MET A 276 -7.43 11.72 -4.09
CA MET A 276 -8.08 12.00 -5.36
C MET A 276 -8.79 10.76 -5.88
N ASP A 277 -9.77 10.96 -6.74
CA ASP A 277 -10.43 9.87 -7.46
C ASP A 277 -11.16 10.40 -8.71
N TRP A 278 -11.15 9.60 -9.77
CA TRP A 278 -11.84 9.91 -11.03
C TRP A 278 -13.28 9.44 -11.00
N ALA A 279 -14.19 10.22 -11.58
CA ALA A 279 -15.58 9.81 -11.73
C ALA A 279 -15.69 8.70 -12.80
N PRO A 280 -16.35 7.58 -12.50
CA PRO A 280 -16.69 6.58 -13.50
C PRO A 280 -17.83 7.12 -14.38
N LEU A 281 -17.60 7.19 -15.68
CA LEU A 281 -18.54 7.73 -16.65
C LEU A 281 -19.15 6.62 -17.51
N HIS A 282 -20.43 6.79 -17.84
CA HIS A 282 -21.21 5.81 -18.61
C HIS A 282 -21.48 6.27 -20.05
N SER A 283 -21.17 7.52 -20.39
CA SER A 283 -21.37 8.08 -21.73
C SER A 283 -20.05 8.35 -22.43
N ALA A 284 -19.93 7.84 -23.66
CA ALA A 284 -18.81 8.12 -24.56
C ALA A 284 -18.73 9.64 -24.83
N ASN A 285 -17.51 10.19 -24.88
CA ASN A 285 -17.22 11.62 -25.05
C ASN A 285 -17.64 12.56 -23.91
N ALA A 286 -18.05 12.06 -22.74
CA ALA A 286 -18.31 12.94 -21.60
C ALA A 286 -17.01 13.55 -21.03
N PRO A 287 -17.06 14.80 -20.55
CA PRO A 287 -15.94 15.40 -19.83
C PRO A 287 -15.55 14.53 -18.63
N GLN A 288 -14.25 14.36 -18.43
CA GLN A 288 -13.70 13.58 -17.32
C GLN A 288 -13.68 14.44 -16.05
N LEU A 289 -14.26 13.93 -14.96
CA LEU A 289 -14.27 14.62 -13.67
C LEU A 289 -13.28 14.00 -12.69
N LEU A 290 -12.49 14.84 -12.04
CA LEU A 290 -11.53 14.46 -11.00
C LEU A 290 -11.87 15.19 -9.69
N ALA A 291 -12.04 14.44 -8.61
CA ALA A 291 -12.19 15.00 -7.28
C ALA A 291 -10.84 15.07 -6.58
N LEU A 292 -10.54 16.20 -5.92
CA LEU A 292 -9.31 16.43 -5.16
C LEU A 292 -9.64 16.87 -3.73
N CYS A 293 -9.20 16.10 -2.73
CA CYS A 293 -9.18 16.55 -1.33
C CYS A 293 -7.96 17.45 -1.11
N VAL A 294 -8.18 18.71 -0.76
CA VAL A 294 -7.10 19.70 -0.63
C VAL A 294 -7.04 20.24 0.79
N ILE A 295 -5.86 20.22 1.39
CA ILE A 295 -5.57 20.86 2.68
C ILE A 295 -4.60 22.02 2.48
N PRO A 296 -4.65 23.08 3.30
CA PRO A 296 -3.71 24.18 3.16
C PRO A 296 -2.29 23.79 3.59
N HIS A 297 -1.27 24.44 3.01
CA HIS A 297 0.14 24.14 3.32
C HIS A 297 0.50 24.37 4.79
N PHE A 298 -0.10 25.38 5.43
CA PHE A 298 0.14 25.69 6.85
C PHE A 298 -0.21 24.53 7.79
N ASP A 299 -1.08 23.59 7.39
CA ASP A 299 -1.40 22.43 8.22
C ASP A 299 -0.17 21.51 8.44
N GLN A 300 0.85 21.59 7.57
CA GLN A 300 2.10 20.83 7.64
C GLN A 300 3.33 21.68 8.00
N GLU A 301 3.14 22.96 8.32
CA GLU A 301 4.22 23.82 8.80
C GLU A 301 4.54 23.55 10.27
N LEU A 302 5.69 24.06 10.72
CA LEU A 302 6.09 23.98 12.12
C LEU A 302 5.36 25.07 12.92
N TYR A 303 4.32 24.67 13.65
CA TYR A 303 3.60 25.52 14.59
C TYR A 303 3.38 24.80 15.93
N ASP A 304 3.06 25.56 16.96
CA ASP A 304 2.70 25.00 18.27
C ASP A 304 1.28 24.44 18.22
N TYR A 305 1.18 23.13 18.04
CA TYR A 305 -0.10 22.43 17.96
C TYR A 305 -0.94 22.59 19.24
N GLU A 306 -0.34 22.62 20.43
CA GLU A 306 -1.09 22.75 21.69
C GLU A 306 -1.79 24.10 21.78
N GLN A 307 -1.20 25.15 21.19
CA GLN A 307 -1.80 26.48 21.14
C GLN A 307 -2.83 26.59 20.02
N GLU A 308 -2.49 26.16 18.80
CA GLU A 308 -3.39 26.29 17.64
C GLU A 308 -4.64 25.41 17.78
N SER A 309 -4.52 24.20 18.33
CA SER A 309 -5.66 23.30 18.54
C SER A 309 -6.72 23.81 19.51
N GLN A 310 -6.39 24.82 20.35
CA GLN A 310 -7.37 25.46 21.22
C GLN A 310 -8.28 26.45 20.46
N ARG A 311 -7.94 26.81 19.23
CA ARG A 311 -8.77 27.72 18.42
C ARG A 311 -10.01 26.98 17.91
N PRO A 312 -11.20 27.59 17.97
CA PRO A 312 -12.45 26.93 17.59
C PRO A 312 -12.52 26.56 16.10
N ASP A 313 -11.78 27.27 15.26
CA ASP A 313 -11.73 27.05 13.81
C ASP A 313 -10.54 26.20 13.35
N PHE A 314 -9.74 25.67 14.29
CA PHE A 314 -8.56 24.90 13.95
C PHE A 314 -8.92 23.67 13.12
N GLN A 315 -8.41 23.63 11.88
CA GLN A 315 -8.63 22.55 10.91
C GLN A 315 -10.11 22.19 10.62
N LYS A 316 -11.05 23.09 10.95
CA LYS A 316 -12.50 22.85 10.87
C LYS A 316 -13.05 22.78 9.44
N TYR A 317 -12.48 23.56 8.52
CA TYR A 317 -13.03 23.72 7.16
C TYR A 317 -12.36 22.77 6.18
N GLY A 318 -13.11 21.81 5.64
CA GLY A 318 -12.67 20.87 4.62
C GLY A 318 -13.07 21.29 3.22
N VAL A 319 -12.21 20.97 2.24
CA VAL A 319 -12.42 21.34 0.83
C VAL A 319 -12.17 20.15 -0.09
N VAL A 320 -13.12 19.92 -1.01
CA VAL A 320 -12.95 19.02 -2.15
C VAL A 320 -13.21 19.79 -3.45
N GLN A 321 -12.20 19.85 -4.32
CA GLN A 321 -12.32 20.49 -5.63
C GLN A 321 -12.75 19.48 -6.69
N LEU A 322 -13.68 19.86 -7.57
CA LEU A 322 -14.07 19.06 -8.74
C LEU A 322 -13.56 19.72 -10.01
N TRP A 323 -12.66 19.04 -10.71
CA TRP A 323 -12.03 19.51 -11.94
C TRP A 323 -12.54 18.74 -13.14
N GLU A 324 -12.77 19.44 -14.24
CA GLU A 324 -13.17 18.89 -15.52
C GLU A 324 -12.04 18.93 -16.54
N PHE A 325 -11.88 17.81 -17.24
CA PHE A 325 -10.92 17.61 -18.32
C PHE A 325 -11.63 17.12 -19.58
N VAL A 326 -11.30 17.74 -20.71
CA VAL A 326 -11.90 17.40 -22.00
C VAL A 326 -10.89 16.64 -22.84
N GLY A 327 -11.30 15.51 -23.39
CA GLY A 327 -10.52 14.79 -24.39
C GLY A 327 -11.06 15.01 -25.79
N GLU A 328 -10.16 15.07 -26.75
CA GLU A 328 -10.46 15.16 -28.18
C GLU A 328 -10.15 13.82 -28.84
N ARG A 329 -11.12 13.30 -29.58
CA ARG A 329 -10.93 12.09 -30.37
C ARG A 329 -10.19 12.43 -31.65
N GLN A 330 -9.08 11.75 -31.91
CA GLN A 330 -8.34 11.92 -33.15
C GLN A 330 -8.81 10.93 -34.23
N ASP A 331 -8.31 11.10 -35.46
CA ASP A 331 -8.62 10.24 -36.61
C ASP A 331 -8.22 8.76 -36.36
N ASP A 332 -7.25 8.53 -35.47
CA ASP A 332 -6.82 7.19 -35.01
C ASP A 332 -7.83 6.49 -34.08
N GLY A 333 -8.92 7.17 -33.71
CA GLY A 333 -10.00 6.67 -32.86
C GLY A 333 -9.73 6.77 -31.36
N PHE A 334 -8.53 7.20 -30.94
CA PHE A 334 -8.17 7.35 -29.53
C PHE A 334 -8.48 8.75 -29.01
N ALA A 335 -8.94 8.81 -27.76
CA ALA A 335 -9.04 10.08 -27.07
C ALA A 335 -7.66 10.53 -26.59
N ARG A 336 -7.35 11.81 -26.84
CA ARG A 336 -6.15 12.48 -26.35
C ARG A 336 -6.53 13.74 -25.58
N PRO A 337 -5.69 14.18 -24.63
CA PRO A 337 -5.91 15.43 -23.93
C PRO A 337 -6.16 16.60 -24.89
N SER A 338 -7.22 17.38 -24.65
CA SER A 338 -7.49 18.60 -25.39
C SER A 338 -6.40 19.66 -25.11
N SER A 339 -6.26 20.61 -26.04
CA SER A 339 -5.48 21.83 -25.81
C SER A 339 -6.19 22.85 -24.90
N GLN A 340 -7.49 22.67 -24.65
CA GLN A 340 -8.27 23.51 -23.75
C GLN A 340 -7.76 23.36 -22.31
N SER A 341 -7.64 24.46 -21.57
CA SER A 341 -7.32 24.41 -20.14
C SER A 341 -8.46 23.73 -19.36
N PRO A 342 -8.14 22.91 -18.35
CA PRO A 342 -9.15 22.25 -17.54
C PRO A 342 -9.88 23.28 -16.68
N THR A 343 -11.12 22.97 -16.31
CA THR A 343 -11.99 23.90 -15.61
C THR A 343 -12.29 23.42 -14.19
N LEU A 344 -12.13 24.30 -13.21
CA LEU A 344 -12.62 24.05 -11.86
C LEU A 344 -14.15 24.22 -11.87
N ARG A 345 -14.90 23.12 -11.81
CA ARG A 345 -16.36 23.12 -11.85
C ARG A 345 -16.96 23.67 -10.56
N LYS A 346 -16.47 23.20 -9.43
CA LYS A 346 -16.93 23.64 -8.11
C LYS A 346 -15.97 23.23 -7.00
N THR A 347 -16.17 23.85 -5.84
CA THR A 347 -15.47 23.54 -4.60
C THR A 347 -16.49 23.16 -3.54
N ILE A 348 -16.52 21.89 -3.18
CA ILE A 348 -17.37 21.34 -2.13
C ILE A 348 -16.75 21.69 -0.78
N CYS A 349 -17.54 22.31 0.08
CA CYS A 349 -17.14 22.87 1.37
C CYS A 349 -17.80 22.08 2.50
N LEU A 350 -16.99 21.59 3.45
CA LEU A 350 -17.44 20.82 4.61
C LEU A 350 -17.01 21.50 5.91
N GLU A 351 -17.85 21.48 6.94
CA GLU A 351 -17.54 22.01 8.28
C GLU A 351 -17.11 20.93 9.27
N HIS A 352 -16.81 19.74 8.74
CA HIS A 352 -16.57 18.49 9.47
C HIS A 352 -15.07 18.19 9.63
N GLY A 353 -14.21 19.19 9.49
CA GLY A 353 -12.76 19.01 9.48
C GLY A 353 -12.17 18.88 8.06
N ARG A 354 -10.84 18.75 7.95
CA ARG A 354 -10.18 18.61 6.65
C ARG A 354 -10.64 17.34 5.93
N ALA A 355 -10.85 17.46 4.62
CA ALA A 355 -11.07 16.30 3.77
C ALA A 355 -9.73 15.58 3.56
N ARG A 356 -9.68 14.29 3.87
CA ARG A 356 -8.46 13.46 3.80
C ARG A 356 -8.48 12.48 2.65
N ARG A 357 -9.65 11.91 2.33
CA ARG A 357 -9.82 10.95 1.24
C ARG A 357 -11.14 11.16 0.53
N VAL A 358 -11.16 10.79 -0.73
CA VAL A 358 -12.36 10.81 -1.56
C VAL A 358 -12.40 9.56 -2.42
N LYS A 359 -13.58 8.95 -2.59
CA LYS A 359 -13.83 7.89 -3.56
C LYS A 359 -15.20 8.04 -4.22
N TRP A 360 -15.23 8.02 -5.55
CA TRP A 360 -16.44 8.01 -6.35
C TRP A 360 -17.14 6.66 -6.24
N SER A 361 -18.47 6.71 -6.17
CA SER A 361 -19.30 5.52 -6.33
C SER A 361 -19.08 4.95 -7.73
N PRO A 362 -18.94 3.62 -7.86
CA PRO A 362 -18.68 2.99 -9.15
C PRO A 362 -19.79 3.22 -10.19
N ALA A 363 -21.02 3.55 -9.77
CA ALA A 363 -22.15 3.66 -10.69
C ALA A 363 -23.15 4.81 -10.42
N CYS A 364 -23.22 5.38 -9.21
CA CYS A 364 -24.32 6.30 -8.83
C CYS A 364 -23.98 7.79 -8.84
N GLY A 365 -22.82 8.22 -9.36
CA GLY A 365 -22.43 9.65 -9.34
C GLY A 365 -22.26 10.25 -7.93
N PHE A 366 -22.26 9.41 -6.89
CA PHE A 366 -22.04 9.82 -5.52
C PHE A 366 -20.56 9.90 -5.20
N LEU A 367 -20.23 10.75 -4.24
CA LEU A 367 -18.89 10.97 -3.76
C LEU A 367 -18.83 10.70 -2.26
N ALA A 368 -18.01 9.75 -1.85
CA ALA A 368 -17.72 9.49 -0.44
C ALA A 368 -16.47 10.28 -0.02
N ILE A 369 -16.57 11.06 1.05
CA ILE A 369 -15.51 11.94 1.55
C ILE A 369 -15.22 11.59 3.01
N LEU A 370 -13.97 11.31 3.35
CA LEU A 370 -13.50 11.12 4.71
C LEU A 370 -12.99 12.43 5.28
N CYS A 371 -13.49 12.82 6.45
CA CYS A 371 -13.12 14.04 7.16
C CYS A 371 -12.38 13.76 8.47
N ASP A 372 -11.73 14.79 9.02
CA ASP A 372 -10.91 14.71 10.25
C ASP A 372 -11.71 14.53 11.55
N ASP A 373 -13.00 14.83 11.52
CA ASP A 373 -13.91 14.49 12.63
C ASP A 373 -13.95 12.98 12.89
N GLY A 374 -13.70 12.17 11.85
CA GLY A 374 -13.69 10.72 11.91
C GLY A 374 -14.89 10.08 11.24
N ASP A 375 -15.69 10.84 10.49
CA ASP A 375 -16.86 10.34 9.79
C ASP A 375 -16.69 10.41 8.27
N ILE A 376 -17.48 9.61 7.56
CA ILE A 376 -17.53 9.59 6.09
C ILE A 376 -18.85 10.15 5.61
N TYR A 377 -18.77 11.18 4.79
CA TYR A 377 -19.90 11.89 4.21
C TYR A 377 -20.09 11.44 2.76
N VAL A 378 -21.26 10.90 2.44
CA VAL A 378 -21.66 10.59 1.06
C VAL A 378 -22.56 11.68 0.54
N ILE A 379 -22.21 12.26 -0.61
CA ILE A 379 -22.96 13.34 -1.25
C ILE A 379 -23.18 13.04 -2.73
N GLU A 380 -24.15 13.71 -3.34
CA GLU A 380 -24.28 13.77 -4.80
C GLU A 380 -23.40 14.91 -5.31
N ALA A 381 -22.41 14.60 -6.16
CA ALA A 381 -21.46 15.60 -6.64
C ALA A 381 -22.14 16.62 -7.59
N GLY A 382 -23.09 16.16 -8.41
CA GLY A 382 -23.84 16.95 -9.39
C GLY A 382 -22.97 17.53 -10.52
N ASP A 383 -23.56 17.65 -11.71
CA ASP A 383 -22.83 18.07 -12.91
C ASP A 383 -22.86 19.59 -13.16
N ASP A 384 -23.74 20.32 -12.46
CA ASP A 384 -23.96 21.74 -12.71
C ASP A 384 -23.11 22.62 -11.79
N GLY A 385 -22.10 23.31 -12.34
CA GLY A 385 -21.30 24.27 -11.58
C GLY A 385 -20.35 25.10 -12.43
N GLU A 386 -20.30 26.42 -12.16
CA GLU A 386 -19.32 27.37 -12.70
C GLU A 386 -18.43 27.90 -11.57
N GLY A 387 -17.36 27.17 -11.22
CA GLY A 387 -16.30 27.59 -10.29
C GLY A 387 -16.73 28.02 -8.88
N GLY A 388 -17.95 27.67 -8.46
CA GLY A 388 -18.55 28.15 -7.21
C GLY A 388 -18.15 27.33 -5.98
N TYR A 389 -18.27 27.94 -4.80
CA TYR A 389 -18.16 27.27 -3.51
C TYR A 389 -19.54 26.78 -3.07
N GLU A 390 -19.68 25.48 -2.80
CA GLU A 390 -20.93 24.84 -2.40
C GLU A 390 -20.75 24.16 -1.04
N LYS A 391 -21.46 24.63 -0.02
CA LYS A 391 -21.47 24.01 1.30
C LYS A 391 -22.43 22.82 1.33
N VAL A 392 -21.94 21.70 1.85
CA VAL A 392 -22.77 20.53 2.15
C VAL A 392 -23.60 20.83 3.39
N VAL A 393 -24.93 20.77 3.26
CA VAL A 393 -25.86 20.95 4.38
C VAL A 393 -26.43 19.61 4.81
N GLU A 394 -26.92 18.81 3.85
CA GLU A 394 -27.52 17.51 4.11
C GLU A 394 -26.85 16.43 3.26
N PRO A 395 -25.92 15.62 3.83
CA PRO A 395 -25.34 14.50 3.10
C PRO A 395 -26.37 13.39 2.88
N ILE A 396 -26.19 12.59 1.82
CA ILE A 396 -27.01 11.39 1.55
C ILE A 396 -26.92 10.39 2.71
N ALA A 397 -25.70 10.22 3.23
CA ALA A 397 -25.43 9.41 4.39
C ALA A 397 -24.15 9.86 5.09
N VAL A 398 -24.09 9.60 6.39
CA VAL A 398 -22.90 9.77 7.23
C VAL A 398 -22.56 8.42 7.84
N PHE A 399 -21.36 7.89 7.61
CA PHE A 399 -20.90 6.65 8.22
C PHE A 399 -19.89 6.95 9.31
N GLY A 400 -20.22 6.54 10.52
CA GLY A 400 -19.52 6.95 11.73
C GLY A 400 -20.11 6.28 12.96
N PHE A 401 -19.44 6.45 14.08
CA PHE A 401 -19.92 6.01 15.39
C PHE A 401 -20.01 7.21 16.32
N PRO A 402 -21.11 7.99 16.28
CA PRO A 402 -21.21 9.23 17.07
C PRO A 402 -21.16 8.99 18.58
N ASP A 403 -21.53 7.78 19.02
CA ASP A 403 -21.57 7.39 20.44
C ASP A 403 -20.27 6.70 20.91
N GLU A 404 -19.30 6.47 20.03
CA GLU A 404 -18.02 5.82 20.35
C GLU A 404 -16.82 6.71 20.04
N ASP A 405 -15.73 6.57 20.80
CA ASP A 405 -14.46 7.23 20.49
C ASP A 405 -13.67 6.45 19.41
N VAL A 406 -14.31 6.21 18.28
CA VAL A 406 -13.78 5.42 17.16
C VAL A 406 -13.99 6.18 15.86
N LYS A 407 -12.89 6.48 15.17
CA LYS A 407 -12.88 7.32 13.96
C LYS A 407 -12.57 6.50 12.72
N ALA A 408 -13.26 6.79 11.62
CA ALA A 408 -12.94 6.25 10.31
C ALA A 408 -11.59 6.80 9.82
N THR A 409 -10.83 5.96 9.12
CA THR A 409 -9.44 6.25 8.71
C THR A 409 -9.19 5.92 7.24
N SER A 410 -9.98 5.00 6.68
CA SER A 410 -9.87 4.52 5.30
C SER A 410 -11.22 4.00 4.81
N LEU A 411 -11.46 4.05 3.50
CA LEU A 411 -12.71 3.61 2.89
C LEU A 411 -12.50 3.06 1.48
N THR A 412 -13.37 2.13 1.07
CA THR A 412 -13.43 1.62 -0.30
C THR A 412 -14.84 1.16 -0.65
N TRP A 413 -15.24 1.34 -1.90
CA TRP A 413 -16.50 0.81 -2.41
C TRP A 413 -16.36 -0.68 -2.72
N ILE A 414 -17.41 -1.45 -2.41
CA ILE A 414 -17.52 -2.86 -2.83
C ILE A 414 -18.62 -3.08 -3.87
N ASN A 415 -19.49 -2.09 -4.03
CA ASN A 415 -20.45 -1.92 -5.12
C ASN A 415 -21.03 -0.49 -5.01
N PHE A 416 -21.98 -0.13 -5.86
CA PHE A 416 -22.60 1.20 -5.86
C PHE A 416 -23.36 1.63 -4.58
N ASN A 417 -23.79 0.70 -3.72
CA ASN A 417 -24.61 0.96 -2.52
C ASN A 417 -23.90 0.62 -1.20
N ARG A 418 -22.68 0.05 -1.24
CA ARG A 418 -22.00 -0.44 -0.04
C ARG A 418 -20.56 0.02 0.03
N LEU A 419 -20.18 0.46 1.22
CA LEU A 419 -18.84 0.92 1.57
C LEU A 419 -18.27 0.04 2.66
N VAL A 420 -16.97 -0.21 2.55
CA VAL A 420 -16.17 -0.80 3.62
C VAL A 420 -15.30 0.30 4.20
N VAL A 421 -15.28 0.37 5.53
CA VAL A 421 -14.63 1.43 6.30
C VAL A 421 -13.71 0.81 7.34
N GLY A 422 -12.50 1.33 7.44
CA GLY A 422 -11.51 0.99 8.46
C GLY A 422 -11.47 2.07 9.53
N TYR A 423 -11.18 1.67 10.76
CA TYR A 423 -11.29 2.53 11.94
C TYR A 423 -10.00 2.58 12.77
N THR A 424 -9.94 3.55 13.69
CA THR A 424 -8.83 3.75 14.63
C THR A 424 -8.62 2.61 15.62
N ASP A 425 -9.68 1.87 15.95
CA ASP A 425 -9.63 0.72 16.86
C ASP A 425 -9.16 -0.58 16.18
N GLY A 426 -8.86 -0.54 14.87
CA GLY A 426 -8.48 -1.69 14.07
C GLY A 426 -9.65 -2.52 13.55
N SER A 427 -10.88 -2.08 13.78
CA SER A 427 -12.06 -2.72 13.21
C SER A 427 -12.28 -2.32 11.75
N ILE A 428 -12.93 -3.21 11.00
CA ILE A 428 -13.41 -2.97 9.64
C ILE A 428 -14.91 -3.21 9.62
N ALA A 429 -15.66 -2.24 9.09
CA ALA A 429 -17.11 -2.30 9.01
C ALA A 429 -17.62 -2.21 7.58
N ILE A 430 -18.78 -2.84 7.33
CA ILE A 430 -19.52 -2.75 6.08
C ILE A 430 -20.77 -1.91 6.33
N TRP A 431 -20.92 -0.84 5.56
CA TRP A 431 -22.08 0.03 5.58
C TRP A 431 -22.90 -0.11 4.30
N SER A 432 -24.21 0.00 4.47
CA SER A 432 -25.17 0.15 3.38
C SER A 432 -25.61 1.60 3.29
N LEU A 433 -25.62 2.16 2.08
CA LEU A 433 -26.06 3.53 1.82
C LEU A 433 -27.59 3.64 1.96
N ARG A 434 -28.34 2.77 1.28
CA ARG A 434 -29.79 2.59 1.50
C ARG A 434 -30.19 1.09 1.52
N PRO A 435 -30.92 0.64 2.56
CA PRO A 435 -31.22 1.38 3.80
C PRO A 435 -29.92 1.74 4.52
N HIS A 436 -29.90 2.92 5.16
CA HIS A 436 -28.74 3.41 5.87
C HIS A 436 -28.53 2.60 7.15
N ARG A 437 -27.57 1.68 7.14
CA ARG A 437 -27.28 0.81 8.29
C ARG A 437 -25.88 0.22 8.25
N LEU A 438 -25.33 -0.02 9.43
CA LEU A 438 -24.20 -0.93 9.63
C LEU A 438 -24.66 -2.36 9.35
N LEU A 439 -24.01 -3.04 8.42
CA LEU A 439 -24.29 -4.45 8.10
C LEU A 439 -23.47 -5.39 9.00
N SER A 440 -22.18 -5.08 9.19
CA SER A 440 -21.30 -5.83 10.07
C SER A 440 -20.06 -5.01 10.43
N ARG A 441 -19.44 -5.33 11.57
CA ARG A 441 -18.16 -4.78 12.04
C ARG A 441 -17.33 -5.91 12.61
N HIS A 442 -16.06 -5.97 12.22
CA HIS A 442 -15.15 -7.06 12.59
C HIS A 442 -13.86 -6.50 13.17
N PRO A 443 -13.37 -7.00 14.32
CA PRO A 443 -12.06 -6.63 14.84
C PRO A 443 -10.99 -7.36 14.02
N VAL A 444 -10.34 -6.65 13.08
CA VAL A 444 -9.39 -7.24 12.14
C VAL A 444 -7.96 -7.02 12.60
N HIS A 445 -7.66 -5.81 13.05
CA HIS A 445 -6.35 -5.38 13.53
C HIS A 445 -6.42 -5.01 15.01
N HIS A 446 -5.26 -4.92 15.64
CA HIS A 446 -5.13 -4.50 17.03
C HIS A 446 -4.93 -2.98 17.18
N ASN A 447 -4.76 -2.26 16.08
CA ASN A 447 -4.54 -0.82 16.01
C ASN A 447 -5.14 -0.24 14.72
N ILE A 448 -5.00 1.07 14.57
CA ILE A 448 -5.51 1.90 13.48
C ILE A 448 -5.31 1.24 12.10
N VAL A 449 -6.41 1.09 11.34
CA VAL A 449 -6.36 0.69 9.93
C VAL A 449 -5.87 1.87 9.09
N VAL A 450 -4.66 1.81 8.55
CA VAL A 450 -4.07 2.89 7.73
C VAL A 450 -4.63 2.86 6.33
N ASP A 451 -4.79 1.69 5.72
CA ASP A 451 -5.28 1.59 4.36
C ASP A 451 -6.10 0.34 4.14
N LEU A 452 -7.04 0.38 3.21
CA LEU A 452 -7.83 -0.78 2.81
C LEU A 452 -8.28 -0.65 1.35
N VAL A 453 -8.40 -1.79 0.67
CA VAL A 453 -8.89 -1.84 -0.71
C VAL A 453 -9.71 -3.11 -0.92
N SER A 454 -10.77 -3.00 -1.71
CA SER A 454 -11.56 -4.15 -2.13
C SER A 454 -10.98 -4.80 -3.37
N GLY A 455 -11.20 -6.11 -3.52
CA GLY A 455 -10.97 -6.84 -4.77
C GLY A 455 -12.01 -6.53 -5.85
N TYR A 456 -12.64 -5.36 -5.83
CA TYR A 456 -13.64 -4.95 -6.81
C TYR A 456 -12.98 -4.69 -8.18
N PRO A 457 -13.57 -5.15 -9.30
CA PRO A 457 -14.92 -5.74 -9.43
C PRO A 457 -15.01 -7.27 -9.28
N ALA A 458 -13.95 -8.04 -9.52
CA ALA A 458 -14.06 -9.50 -9.59
C ALA A 458 -14.35 -10.18 -8.23
N MET A 459 -13.83 -9.63 -7.13
CA MET A 459 -13.92 -10.18 -5.77
C MET A 459 -14.24 -9.07 -4.75
N PRO A 460 -15.42 -8.42 -4.84
CA PRO A 460 -15.71 -7.19 -4.11
C PRO A 460 -15.74 -7.36 -2.59
N TYR A 461 -16.05 -8.55 -2.08
CA TYR A 461 -16.09 -8.84 -0.63
C TYR A 461 -14.73 -9.23 -0.05
N LEU A 462 -13.72 -9.41 -0.90
CA LEU A 462 -12.36 -9.71 -0.48
C LEU A 462 -11.63 -8.39 -0.21
N ILE A 463 -11.30 -8.11 1.04
CA ILE A 463 -10.72 -6.84 1.48
C ILE A 463 -9.30 -7.07 1.96
N ALA A 464 -8.35 -6.39 1.33
CA ALA A 464 -7.01 -6.25 1.86
C ALA A 464 -6.94 -5.01 2.76
N SER A 465 -6.19 -5.09 3.85
CA SER A 465 -6.05 -3.99 4.81
C SER A 465 -4.67 -3.95 5.45
N THR A 466 -4.16 -2.75 5.67
CA THR A 466 -2.85 -2.45 6.25
C THR A 466 -3.05 -1.67 7.56
N PRO A 467 -2.56 -2.18 8.70
CA PRO A 467 -2.58 -1.46 9.96
C PRO A 467 -1.39 -0.49 10.10
N VAL A 468 -1.39 0.38 11.11
CA VAL A 468 -0.23 1.22 11.47
C VAL A 468 0.97 0.34 11.83
N GLY A 469 0.71 -0.76 12.53
CA GLY A 469 1.72 -1.77 12.87
C GLY A 469 1.09 -3.14 12.94
N GLY A 470 1.85 -4.17 12.58
CA GLY A 470 1.37 -5.55 12.50
C GLY A 470 1.24 -6.05 11.08
N THR A 471 0.39 -7.06 10.90
CA THR A 471 0.31 -7.82 9.65
C THR A 471 -0.66 -7.19 8.65
N VAL A 472 -0.30 -7.22 7.36
CA VAL A 472 -1.25 -6.91 6.29
C VAL A 472 -2.20 -8.09 6.17
N LYS A 473 -3.51 -7.84 6.21
CA LYS A 473 -4.53 -8.90 6.22
C LYS A 473 -5.38 -8.87 4.97
N LEU A 474 -5.73 -10.04 4.48
CA LEU A 474 -6.77 -10.29 3.49
C LEU A 474 -7.91 -11.03 4.19
N LEU A 475 -9.13 -10.50 4.08
CA LEU A 475 -10.31 -11.09 4.68
C LEU A 475 -11.45 -11.16 3.68
N ASP A 476 -12.25 -12.22 3.75
CA ASP A 476 -13.53 -12.29 3.04
C ASP A 476 -14.66 -11.87 3.97
N LEU A 477 -15.32 -10.76 3.63
CA LEU A 477 -16.43 -10.21 4.40
C LEU A 477 -17.70 -11.09 4.40
N ARG A 478 -17.77 -12.11 3.54
CA ARG A 478 -18.86 -13.11 3.57
C ARG A 478 -18.69 -14.07 4.75
N ALA A 479 -17.46 -14.31 5.18
CA ALA A 479 -17.11 -15.26 6.23
C ALA A 479 -15.87 -14.82 7.05
N PRO A 480 -15.91 -13.62 7.67
CA PRO A 480 -14.71 -12.96 8.21
C PRO A 480 -14.08 -13.68 9.42
N SER A 481 -14.82 -14.57 10.08
CA SER A 481 -14.32 -15.31 11.25
C SER A 481 -13.36 -16.45 10.91
N PHE A 482 -13.37 -16.97 9.67
CA PHE A 482 -12.52 -18.10 9.26
C PHE A 482 -11.86 -17.93 7.89
N GLU A 483 -12.37 -17.05 7.03
CA GLU A 483 -11.75 -16.73 5.74
C GLU A 483 -10.87 -15.47 5.85
N SER A 484 -9.78 -15.59 6.61
CA SER A 484 -8.75 -14.54 6.67
C SER A 484 -7.34 -15.14 6.55
N THR A 485 -6.44 -14.36 5.99
CA THR A 485 -5.02 -14.71 5.87
C THR A 485 -4.18 -13.44 5.99
N GLU A 486 -2.91 -13.59 6.33
CA GLU A 486 -2.05 -12.45 6.59
C GLU A 486 -0.63 -12.61 6.03
N VAL A 487 0.03 -11.47 5.86
CA VAL A 487 1.43 -11.34 5.51
C VAL A 487 2.10 -10.55 6.63
N GLN A 488 3.17 -11.13 7.20
CA GLN A 488 3.90 -10.47 8.27
C GLN A 488 4.63 -9.24 7.75
N ASN A 489 4.28 -8.07 8.28
CA ASN A 489 5.05 -6.85 8.12
C ASN A 489 5.49 -6.40 9.51
N LEU A 490 6.80 -6.24 9.71
CA LEU A 490 7.36 -5.93 11.02
C LEU A 490 7.60 -4.42 11.21
N ILE A 491 7.35 -3.62 10.16
CA ILE A 491 7.61 -2.19 10.15
C ILE A 491 6.31 -1.42 10.40
N VAL A 492 6.40 -0.40 11.24
CA VAL A 492 5.32 0.57 11.44
C VAL A 492 5.20 1.43 10.18
N GLY A 493 4.05 1.39 9.53
CA GLY A 493 3.75 2.18 8.34
C GLY A 493 2.58 3.12 8.62
N THR A 494 2.81 4.43 8.56
CA THR A 494 1.75 5.44 8.73
C THR A 494 1.28 6.04 7.40
N GLN A 495 1.95 5.67 6.30
CA GLN A 495 1.70 6.23 4.98
C GLN A 495 0.47 5.57 4.34
N PRO A 496 -0.60 6.33 4.04
CA PRO A 496 -1.76 5.84 3.30
C PRO A 496 -1.48 5.73 1.80
N ASN A 497 -2.43 5.21 1.03
CA ASN A 497 -2.38 5.07 -0.43
C ASN A 497 -1.28 4.12 -0.92
N LEU A 498 -0.85 3.19 -0.08
CA LEU A 498 0.19 2.19 -0.40
C LEU A 498 -0.40 0.79 -0.56
N LEU A 499 -1.72 0.69 -0.74
CA LEU A 499 -2.42 -0.57 -1.00
C LEU A 499 -3.32 -0.42 -2.23
N GLY A 500 -3.16 -1.29 -3.22
CA GLY A 500 -3.95 -1.26 -4.46
C GLY A 500 -4.30 -2.65 -4.97
N TYR A 501 -5.42 -2.78 -5.67
CA TYR A 501 -5.90 -4.04 -6.25
C TYR A 501 -5.78 -4.03 -7.77
N SER A 502 -5.27 -5.13 -8.34
CA SER A 502 -5.25 -5.40 -9.77
C SER A 502 -6.29 -6.46 -10.11
N ASP A 503 -7.30 -6.05 -10.89
CA ASP A 503 -8.29 -6.98 -11.45
C ASP A 503 -7.62 -7.95 -12.43
N HIS A 504 -6.77 -7.45 -13.34
CA HIS A 504 -6.05 -8.26 -14.34
C HIS A 504 -5.27 -9.42 -13.71
N LEU A 505 -4.68 -9.22 -12.52
CA LEU A 505 -3.87 -10.22 -11.83
C LEU A 505 -4.53 -10.83 -10.60
N LEU A 506 -5.78 -10.49 -10.28
CA LEU A 506 -6.51 -10.95 -9.10
C LEU A 506 -5.69 -10.89 -7.80
N GLY A 507 -5.02 -9.76 -7.56
CA GLY A 507 -4.12 -9.61 -6.41
C GLY A 507 -3.86 -8.17 -6.02
N PHE A 508 -3.08 -8.02 -4.96
CA PHE A 508 -2.89 -6.76 -4.27
C PHE A 508 -1.43 -6.33 -4.31
N TYR A 509 -1.18 -5.06 -4.56
CA TYR A 509 0.11 -4.42 -4.39
C TYR A 509 0.17 -3.72 -3.04
N SER A 510 1.28 -3.90 -2.33
CA SER A 510 1.57 -3.18 -1.09
C SER A 510 3.06 -3.03 -0.90
N MET A 511 3.47 -2.31 0.15
CA MET A 511 4.84 -2.39 0.66
C MET A 511 5.23 -3.85 0.86
N TYR A 512 6.39 -4.24 0.32
CA TYR A 512 6.87 -5.62 0.43
C TYR A 512 7.14 -5.95 1.91
N PRO A 513 6.71 -7.10 2.44
CA PRO A 513 7.00 -7.49 3.81
C PRO A 513 8.50 -7.67 4.03
N SER A 514 9.11 -6.73 4.76
CA SER A 514 10.53 -6.75 5.12
C SER A 514 10.70 -6.29 6.56
N ALA A 515 11.70 -6.82 7.24
CA ALA A 515 12.11 -6.33 8.56
C ALA A 515 13.03 -5.08 8.46
N GLY A 516 13.53 -4.75 7.26
CA GLY A 516 14.48 -3.65 7.06
C GLY A 516 13.80 -2.29 7.11
N VAL A 517 14.20 -1.42 8.05
CA VAL A 517 13.63 -0.07 8.23
C VAL A 517 13.71 0.80 6.96
N LEU A 518 14.67 0.53 6.06
CA LEU A 518 14.85 1.21 4.78
C LEU A 518 14.13 0.50 3.61
N ASN A 519 12.94 -0.04 3.89
CA ASN A 519 12.17 -0.78 2.91
C ASN A 519 11.62 0.16 1.82
N THR A 520 12.22 0.09 0.63
CA THR A 520 11.76 0.81 -0.58
C THR A 520 11.12 -0.13 -1.61
N HIS A 521 10.76 -1.34 -1.19
CA HIS A 521 10.27 -2.38 -2.07
C HIS A 521 8.74 -2.42 -2.12
N VAL A 522 8.18 -2.63 -3.31
CA VAL A 522 6.76 -2.93 -3.50
C VAL A 522 6.63 -4.40 -3.86
N GLY A 523 5.67 -5.07 -3.22
CA GLY A 523 5.35 -6.47 -3.41
C GLY A 523 3.95 -6.67 -4.00
N PHE A 524 3.75 -7.82 -4.62
CA PHE A 524 2.47 -8.32 -5.10
C PHE A 524 2.07 -9.57 -4.33
N MET A 525 0.81 -9.62 -3.90
CA MET A 525 0.20 -10.72 -3.17
C MET A 525 -1.05 -11.18 -3.92
N HIS A 526 -0.97 -12.34 -4.56
CA HIS A 526 -2.12 -12.94 -5.26
C HIS A 526 -3.18 -13.40 -4.25
N HIS A 527 -4.48 -13.21 -4.52
CA HIS A 527 -5.54 -13.53 -3.55
C HIS A 527 -5.49 -14.98 -3.03
N SER A 528 -5.20 -15.95 -3.90
CA SER A 528 -5.16 -17.38 -3.53
C SER A 528 -3.89 -17.80 -2.79
N GLN A 529 -2.85 -16.97 -2.82
CA GLN A 529 -1.54 -17.23 -2.20
C GLN A 529 -1.03 -15.98 -1.46
N PHE A 530 -1.94 -15.28 -0.79
CA PHE A 530 -1.67 -13.96 -0.22
C PHE A 530 -0.44 -13.90 0.70
N PRO A 531 -0.17 -14.90 1.57
CA PRO A 531 1.05 -14.94 2.41
C PRO A 531 2.38 -14.87 1.64
N VAL A 532 2.38 -15.22 0.35
CA VAL A 532 3.61 -15.27 -0.47
C VAL A 532 3.70 -13.99 -1.31
N ALA A 533 4.19 -12.92 -0.67
CA ALA A 533 4.51 -11.68 -1.36
C ALA A 533 5.68 -11.88 -2.34
N ARG A 534 5.53 -11.37 -3.56
CA ARG A 534 6.58 -11.35 -4.60
C ARG A 534 6.99 -9.92 -4.88
N ARG A 535 8.29 -9.61 -4.76
CA ARG A 535 8.83 -8.28 -5.06
C ARG A 535 8.58 -7.94 -6.53
N VAL A 536 8.00 -6.76 -6.79
CA VAL A 536 7.76 -6.25 -8.16
C VAL A 536 8.52 -4.97 -8.47
N PHE A 537 8.94 -4.22 -7.44
CA PHE A 537 9.67 -2.97 -7.61
C PHE A 537 10.67 -2.76 -6.47
N THR A 538 11.78 -2.09 -6.78
CA THR A 538 12.79 -1.62 -5.82
C THR A 538 13.07 -0.16 -6.09
N GLY A 539 12.65 0.73 -5.18
CA GLY A 539 12.83 2.17 -5.30
C GLY A 539 14.15 2.67 -4.72
N GLU A 540 14.52 3.89 -5.11
CA GLU A 540 15.65 4.65 -4.54
C GLU A 540 15.26 5.41 -3.27
N SER A 541 13.97 5.74 -3.14
CA SER A 541 13.37 6.43 -2.01
C SER A 541 12.10 5.69 -1.57
N PHE A 542 11.61 5.99 -0.36
CA PHE A 542 10.39 5.39 0.17
C PHE A 542 9.18 5.70 -0.73
N PRO A 543 8.38 4.68 -1.08
CA PRO A 543 7.10 4.89 -1.73
C PRO A 543 6.16 5.73 -0.86
N SER A 544 5.42 6.64 -1.48
CA SER A 544 4.41 7.49 -0.84
C SER A 544 2.99 7.17 -1.31
N CYS A 545 2.82 6.68 -2.54
CA CYS A 545 1.54 6.23 -3.05
C CYS A 545 1.70 5.22 -4.20
N LEU A 546 0.66 4.41 -4.44
CA LEU A 546 0.53 3.49 -5.56
C LEU A 546 -0.72 3.82 -6.37
N ALA A 547 -0.64 3.69 -7.70
CA ALA A 547 -1.82 3.74 -8.57
C ALA A 547 -1.85 2.52 -9.48
N VAL A 548 -2.91 1.72 -9.38
CA VAL A 548 -3.09 0.50 -10.17
C VAL A 548 -4.05 0.75 -11.31
N GLY A 549 -3.66 0.37 -12.53
CA GLY A 549 -4.52 0.50 -13.71
C GLY A 549 -5.82 -0.28 -13.57
N ARG A 550 -6.93 0.31 -14.00
CA ARG A 550 -8.26 -0.34 -14.00
C ARG A 550 -8.60 -1.01 -15.32
N THR A 551 -7.95 -0.58 -16.39
CA THR A 551 -8.10 -1.10 -17.76
C THR A 551 -6.82 -1.77 -18.26
N HIS A 552 -5.74 -1.77 -17.46
CA HIS A 552 -4.47 -2.37 -17.84
C HIS A 552 -3.68 -2.79 -16.59
N PRO A 553 -2.69 -3.70 -16.70
CA PRO A 553 -1.98 -4.25 -15.53
C PRO A 553 -0.86 -3.36 -14.96
N TYR A 554 -0.65 -2.14 -15.49
CA TYR A 554 0.45 -1.26 -15.08
C TYR A 554 0.28 -0.65 -13.70
N LEU A 555 1.42 -0.34 -13.09
CA LEU A 555 1.53 0.24 -11.76
C LEU A 555 2.33 1.55 -11.82
N LEU A 556 1.78 2.61 -11.22
CA LEU A 556 2.54 3.81 -10.89
C LEU A 556 2.96 3.78 -9.43
N ILE A 557 4.19 4.20 -9.17
CA ILE A 557 4.75 4.32 -7.82
C ILE A 557 5.25 5.75 -7.63
N GLY A 558 4.59 6.48 -6.74
CA GLY A 558 5.07 7.79 -6.26
C GLY A 558 6.01 7.60 -5.09
N SER A 559 7.05 8.41 -5.01
CA SER A 559 8.07 8.36 -3.96
C SER A 559 8.20 9.69 -3.20
N LEU A 560 8.78 9.64 -1.99
CA LEU A 560 9.02 10.82 -1.14
C LEU A 560 10.06 11.79 -1.72
N ASP A 561 10.92 11.32 -2.63
CA ASP A 561 11.87 12.14 -3.38
C ASP A 561 11.21 12.94 -4.52
N GLY A 562 9.91 12.78 -4.75
CA GLY A 562 9.20 13.44 -5.86
C GLY A 562 9.31 12.72 -7.20
N SER A 563 9.88 11.50 -7.24
CA SER A 563 9.88 10.66 -8.43
C SER A 563 8.52 9.96 -8.62
N LEU A 564 8.05 9.90 -9.87
CA LEU A 564 6.97 9.02 -10.29
C LEU A 564 7.53 7.95 -11.23
N TRP A 565 7.33 6.68 -10.88
CA TRP A 565 7.76 5.52 -11.66
C TRP A 565 6.58 4.83 -12.32
N ALA A 566 6.80 4.26 -13.51
CA ALA A 566 5.87 3.36 -14.19
C ALA A 566 6.55 2.04 -14.54
N ILE A 567 5.83 0.94 -14.33
CA ILE A 567 6.26 -0.44 -14.65
C ILE A 567 5.07 -1.30 -15.09
N ASN A 568 5.34 -2.37 -15.84
CA ASN A 568 4.44 -3.51 -15.99
C ASN A 568 4.86 -4.64 -15.02
N PRO A 569 4.13 -4.86 -13.91
CA PRO A 569 4.45 -5.89 -12.93
C PRO A 569 4.38 -7.32 -13.49
N GLN A 570 3.65 -7.55 -14.58
CA GLN A 570 3.55 -8.88 -15.20
C GLN A 570 4.92 -9.39 -15.66
N VAL A 571 5.74 -8.50 -16.21
CA VAL A 571 7.08 -8.86 -16.70
C VAL A 571 7.93 -9.37 -15.54
N GLU A 572 7.88 -8.71 -14.38
CA GLU A 572 8.63 -9.11 -13.19
C GLU A 572 8.11 -10.42 -12.57
N LEU A 573 6.79 -10.62 -12.58
CA LEU A 573 6.15 -11.79 -11.99
C LEU A 573 6.34 -13.05 -12.84
N PHE A 574 6.14 -12.95 -14.15
CA PHE A 574 6.01 -14.12 -15.03
C PHE A 574 7.23 -14.38 -15.92
N THR A 575 8.14 -13.43 -16.11
CA THR A 575 9.35 -13.69 -16.92
C THR A 575 10.29 -14.65 -16.20
N THR A 576 10.68 -15.71 -16.90
CA THR A 576 11.65 -16.71 -16.43
C THR A 576 13.09 -16.35 -16.78
N ARG A 577 13.28 -15.42 -17.73
CA ARG A 577 14.58 -14.93 -18.17
C ARG A 577 15.15 -13.97 -17.11
N ARG A 578 16.44 -14.12 -16.84
CA ARG A 578 17.19 -13.41 -15.78
C ARG A 578 17.57 -11.96 -16.16
N GLU A 579 16.97 -11.43 -17.22
CA GLU A 579 17.27 -10.06 -17.66
C GLU A 579 16.45 -9.10 -16.79
N PRO A 580 17.08 -8.06 -16.22
CA PRO A 580 16.37 -7.11 -15.38
C PRO A 580 15.26 -6.45 -16.18
N THR A 581 14.09 -6.36 -15.57
CA THR A 581 12.90 -5.74 -16.13
C THR A 581 13.11 -4.24 -16.32
N ASP A 582 12.50 -3.66 -17.34
CA ASP A 582 12.62 -2.22 -17.56
C ASP A 582 11.64 -1.45 -16.66
N ARG A 583 12.04 -0.26 -16.26
CA ARG A 583 11.23 0.73 -15.54
C ARG A 583 11.50 2.11 -16.12
N ILE A 584 10.57 3.04 -15.97
CA ILE A 584 10.76 4.42 -16.40
C ILE A 584 10.33 5.40 -15.31
N ARG A 585 11.14 6.43 -15.08
CA ARG A 585 10.74 7.59 -14.28
C ARG A 585 9.96 8.54 -15.20
N ILE A 586 8.69 8.78 -14.95
CA ILE A 586 7.85 9.62 -15.81
C ILE A 586 8.24 11.10 -15.65
N PHE A 587 8.39 11.54 -14.40
CA PHE A 587 8.91 12.85 -14.07
C PHE A 587 9.54 12.84 -12.67
N HIS A 588 10.28 13.90 -12.36
CA HIS A 588 10.82 14.15 -11.03
C HIS A 588 10.44 15.57 -10.59
N HIS A 589 9.72 15.66 -9.48
CA HIS A 589 9.36 16.92 -8.85
C HIS A 589 10.35 17.24 -7.74
N GLU A 590 10.74 18.51 -7.63
CA GLU A 590 11.53 19.03 -6.52
C GLU A 590 10.93 20.35 -6.06
N HIS A 591 10.92 20.58 -4.75
CA HIS A 591 10.46 21.83 -4.16
C HIS A 591 11.53 22.42 -3.22
N ARG A 592 11.69 23.75 -3.29
CA ARG A 592 12.52 24.53 -2.38
C ARG A 592 11.66 25.52 -1.60
N PRO A 593 11.62 25.44 -0.26
CA PRO A 593 10.79 26.31 0.57
C PRO A 593 11.09 27.81 0.43
N ALA A 594 10.05 28.63 0.59
CA ALA A 594 10.10 30.10 0.54
C ALA A 594 11.20 30.72 1.42
N LYS A 595 11.37 30.20 2.65
CA LYS A 595 12.37 30.65 3.64
C LYS A 595 13.83 30.62 3.16
N LEU A 596 14.13 29.93 2.05
CA LEU A 596 15.47 29.85 1.47
C LEU A 596 15.75 30.98 0.46
N PHE A 597 14.75 31.81 0.16
CA PHE A 597 14.86 32.88 -0.82
C PHE A 597 14.81 34.26 -0.15
N PRO A 598 15.46 35.29 -0.74
CA PRO A 598 15.40 36.64 -0.21
C PRO A 598 13.98 37.24 -0.23
N ASP A 599 13.67 38.02 0.79
CA ASP A 599 12.43 38.79 0.88
C ASP A 599 12.27 39.70 -0.35
N GLY A 600 11.13 39.61 -1.03
CA GLY A 600 10.82 40.36 -2.26
C GLY A 600 11.14 39.64 -3.58
N SER A 601 11.72 38.43 -3.53
CA SER A 601 11.78 37.56 -4.71
C SER A 601 10.42 36.92 -5.03
N PRO A 602 10.10 36.57 -6.29
CA PRO A 602 8.87 35.85 -6.62
C PRO A 602 8.71 34.51 -5.87
N ALA A 603 9.83 33.93 -5.46
CA ALA A 603 9.92 32.69 -4.69
C ALA A 603 9.66 32.86 -3.18
N ALA A 604 9.68 34.08 -2.66
CA ALA A 604 9.55 34.35 -1.22
C ALA A 604 8.16 34.06 -0.65
N ALA A 605 7.16 33.86 -1.51
CA ALA A 605 5.79 33.57 -1.13
C ALA A 605 5.62 32.07 -0.82
N ARG A 606 5.71 31.20 -1.84
CA ARG A 606 5.52 29.75 -1.71
C ARG A 606 6.75 28.89 -1.96
N GLY A 607 7.89 29.49 -2.28
CA GLY A 607 9.08 28.76 -2.72
C GLY A 607 9.12 28.56 -4.23
N VAL A 608 9.99 27.66 -4.69
CA VAL A 608 10.14 27.31 -6.12
C VAL A 608 9.96 25.81 -6.29
N SER A 609 9.21 25.42 -7.31
CA SER A 609 9.09 24.04 -7.73
C SER A 609 9.76 23.80 -9.08
N ARG A 610 10.28 22.59 -9.27
CA ARG A 610 10.83 22.11 -10.54
C ARG A 610 10.19 20.80 -10.90
N VAL A 611 9.76 20.65 -12.15
CA VAL A 611 9.27 19.38 -12.70
C VAL A 611 10.14 19.00 -13.88
N ALA A 612 11.11 18.12 -13.63
CA ALA A 612 11.98 17.59 -14.67
C ALA A 612 11.27 16.45 -15.42
N THR A 613 11.45 16.42 -16.74
CA THR A 613 10.90 15.41 -17.65
C THR A 613 11.99 14.86 -18.57
N SER A 614 11.63 13.94 -19.47
CA SER A 614 12.52 13.33 -20.46
C SER A 614 13.56 12.37 -19.88
N PHE A 615 13.12 11.47 -18.99
CA PHE A 615 13.97 10.38 -18.51
C PHE A 615 14.01 9.23 -19.51
N ILE A 616 15.10 8.47 -19.45
CA ILE A 616 15.31 7.27 -20.25
C ILE A 616 14.84 6.03 -19.49
N LEU A 617 14.67 4.95 -20.24
CA LEU A 617 14.42 3.63 -19.68
C LEU A 617 15.58 3.20 -18.76
N GLU A 618 15.24 2.71 -17.59
CA GLU A 618 16.19 2.17 -16.62
C GLU A 618 15.96 0.68 -16.41
N ARG A 619 17.04 -0.05 -16.13
CA ARG A 619 16.92 -1.44 -15.69
C ARG A 619 16.53 -1.49 -14.22
N SER A 620 15.59 -2.38 -13.90
CA SER A 620 15.13 -2.64 -12.56
C SER A 620 16.28 -3.04 -11.65
N LEU A 621 16.26 -2.47 -10.45
CA LEU A 621 17.23 -2.77 -9.38
C LEU A 621 16.92 -4.11 -8.68
N THR A 622 15.83 -4.78 -9.04
CA THR A 622 15.46 -6.09 -8.47
C THR A 622 16.46 -7.14 -8.95
N LYS A 623 17.44 -7.46 -8.10
CA LYS A 623 18.38 -8.56 -8.36
C LYS A 623 17.66 -9.89 -8.15
N HIS A 624 17.55 -10.70 -9.20
CA HIS A 624 17.12 -12.09 -9.05
C HIS A 624 18.23 -12.92 -8.40
N SER A 625 17.90 -13.66 -7.33
CA SER A 625 18.82 -14.62 -6.72
C SER A 625 19.38 -15.57 -7.78
N THR A 626 20.70 -15.53 -7.97
CA THR A 626 21.36 -16.45 -8.90
C THR A 626 21.34 -17.84 -8.27
N HIS A 627 20.39 -18.69 -8.66
CA HIS A 627 20.52 -20.12 -8.38
C HIS A 627 21.79 -20.62 -9.10
N LYS A 628 22.88 -20.80 -8.34
CA LYS A 628 24.10 -21.44 -8.82
C LYS A 628 23.77 -22.93 -9.01
N PRO A 629 24.01 -23.52 -10.20
CA PRO A 629 23.84 -24.96 -10.35
C PRO A 629 24.76 -25.68 -9.35
N PRO A 630 24.35 -26.81 -8.75
CA PRO A 630 25.17 -27.53 -7.78
C PRO A 630 26.51 -27.87 -8.44
N VAL A 631 27.60 -27.41 -7.82
CA VAL A 631 28.96 -27.65 -8.29
C VAL A 631 29.14 -29.16 -8.42
N LYS A 632 29.32 -29.64 -9.66
CA LYS A 632 29.68 -31.04 -9.93
C LYS A 632 30.92 -31.36 -9.08
N LYS A 633 30.82 -32.37 -8.22
CA LYS A 633 31.90 -32.84 -7.34
C LYS A 633 33.17 -33.13 -8.16
N GLY A 634 34.08 -32.17 -8.21
CA GLY A 634 35.40 -32.28 -8.82
C GLY A 634 36.45 -31.69 -7.87
N LYS A 635 37.33 -32.57 -7.38
CA LYS A 635 38.55 -32.36 -6.57
C LYS A 635 38.72 -31.01 -5.83
N LYS A 636 38.59 -31.07 -4.50
CA LYS A 636 38.92 -30.02 -3.52
C LYS A 636 40.37 -29.50 -3.67
N PRO A 637 40.61 -28.19 -3.75
CA PRO A 637 41.78 -27.55 -3.15
C PRO A 637 41.52 -27.29 -1.66
N LYS A 638 42.60 -27.28 -0.86
CA LYS A 638 42.60 -27.20 0.61
C LYS A 638 41.85 -25.96 1.15
N LYS A 639 40.97 -26.21 2.12
CA LYS A 639 40.23 -25.22 2.91
C LYS A 639 41.19 -24.51 3.87
N LYS A 640 41.19 -23.18 3.87
CA LYS A 640 41.67 -22.35 5.00
C LYS A 640 40.44 -22.10 5.88
N GLU A 641 40.54 -22.43 7.16
CA GLU A 641 39.48 -22.26 8.15
C GLU A 641 39.13 -20.79 8.31
N THR A 642 37.85 -20.47 8.11
CA THR A 642 37.14 -19.40 8.81
C THR A 642 35.74 -19.94 9.04
N ASP A 643 35.35 -20.00 10.31
CA ASP A 643 34.00 -20.33 10.74
C ASP A 643 33.05 -19.23 10.29
N THR A 644 32.02 -19.62 9.56
CA THR A 644 30.74 -18.89 9.49
C THR A 644 29.66 -19.94 9.33
N ALA A 645 28.75 -19.92 10.30
CA ALA A 645 27.58 -20.78 10.37
C ALA A 645 26.67 -20.50 9.18
N VAL A 646 26.02 -21.55 8.71
CA VAL A 646 25.07 -21.54 7.60
C VAL A 646 23.74 -21.01 8.13
N GLY A 647 23.41 -19.78 7.75
CA GLY A 647 22.11 -19.10 7.93
C GLY A 647 21.68 -18.46 6.62
N ASP A 648 20.40 -18.14 6.50
CA ASP A 648 19.63 -17.83 5.28
C ASP A 648 20.30 -16.99 4.18
N ASP A 649 19.95 -17.31 2.93
CA ASP A 649 20.26 -16.55 1.70
C ASP A 649 19.60 -15.13 1.66
N GLU A 650 19.12 -14.62 2.80
CA GLU A 650 18.76 -13.21 2.99
C GLU A 650 19.99 -12.32 3.31
N GLU A 651 21.14 -12.90 3.70
CA GLU A 651 22.33 -12.13 4.09
C GLU A 651 23.04 -11.43 2.91
N GLU A 652 22.89 -11.89 1.66
CA GLU A 652 23.45 -11.18 0.48
C GLU A 652 22.63 -9.93 0.09
N ASP A 653 21.36 -9.83 0.51
CA ASP A 653 20.51 -8.63 0.33
C ASP A 653 20.82 -7.57 1.41
N GLY A 654 21.50 -7.93 2.51
CA GLY A 654 21.84 -7.04 3.62
C GLY A 654 22.67 -5.81 3.22
N GLY A 655 23.57 -5.95 2.24
CA GLY A 655 24.39 -4.83 1.76
C GLY A 655 23.63 -3.78 0.92
N ALA A 656 22.53 -4.17 0.27
CA ALA A 656 21.68 -3.28 -0.52
C ALA A 656 20.47 -2.77 0.28
N ILE A 657 19.99 -3.54 1.26
CA ILE A 657 18.93 -3.16 2.20
C ILE A 657 19.41 -2.09 3.19
N MET A 658 20.70 -2.05 3.52
CA MET A 658 21.29 -1.07 4.45
C MET A 658 21.97 0.11 3.77
N ASP A 659 21.72 0.36 2.47
CA ASP A 659 22.28 1.54 1.80
C ASP A 659 21.74 2.83 2.47
N PRO A 660 22.60 3.59 3.21
CA PRO A 660 22.15 4.76 3.95
C PRO A 660 21.64 5.87 3.05
N THR A 661 21.96 5.84 1.74
CA THR A 661 21.44 6.80 0.77
C THR A 661 19.93 6.67 0.55
N ARG A 662 19.31 5.55 0.96
CA ARG A 662 17.84 5.38 0.95
C ARG A 662 17.13 6.08 2.11
N ALA A 663 17.87 6.48 3.14
CA ALA A 663 17.37 7.15 4.33
C ALA A 663 17.39 8.69 4.21
N ILE A 664 17.52 9.24 3.00
CA ILE A 664 17.59 10.69 2.78
C ILE A 664 16.24 11.31 3.16
N ILE A 665 16.30 12.35 4.00
CA ILE A 665 15.15 13.19 4.31
C ILE A 665 15.03 14.24 3.21
N TYR A 666 13.93 14.19 2.48
CA TYR A 666 13.60 15.16 1.43
C TYR A 666 12.77 16.32 2.00
N GLU A 667 12.78 17.45 1.31
CA GLU A 667 11.86 18.56 1.62
C GLU A 667 10.41 18.05 1.55
N PRO A 668 9.56 18.29 2.57
CA PRO A 668 8.23 17.67 2.63
C PRO A 668 7.40 17.90 1.37
N LEU A 669 7.42 19.11 0.80
CA LEU A 669 6.62 19.48 -0.36
C LEU A 669 7.14 18.87 -1.67
N THR A 670 8.30 18.21 -1.68
CA THR A 670 8.87 17.54 -2.85
C THR A 670 8.12 16.24 -3.20
N ARG A 671 7.61 15.53 -2.20
CA ARG A 671 7.00 14.20 -2.36
C ARG A 671 5.85 14.17 -3.37
N ILE A 672 5.65 13.01 -4.00
CA ILE A 672 4.35 12.68 -4.62
C ILE A 672 3.37 12.36 -3.50
N THR A 673 2.16 12.94 -3.51
CA THR A 673 1.18 12.71 -2.44
C THR A 673 0.18 11.62 -2.80
N VAL A 674 -0.37 11.67 -4.01
CA VAL A 674 -1.37 10.73 -4.52
C VAL A 674 -1.25 10.62 -6.04
N ALA A 675 -1.53 9.43 -6.57
CA ALA A 675 -1.66 9.18 -7.99
C ALA A 675 -2.87 8.28 -8.24
N GLU A 676 -3.58 8.47 -9.34
CA GLU A 676 -4.71 7.63 -9.77
C GLU A 676 -4.76 7.50 -11.30
N TRP A 677 -5.04 6.29 -11.78
CA TRP A 677 -5.36 6.06 -13.19
C TRP A 677 -6.83 6.36 -13.45
N ASN A 678 -7.14 6.85 -14.64
CA ASN A 678 -8.53 7.05 -15.05
C ASN A 678 -9.22 5.67 -15.25
N PRO A 679 -10.36 5.41 -14.61
CA PRO A 679 -11.07 4.13 -14.69
C PRO A 679 -11.90 3.96 -15.97
N ASN A 680 -12.05 5.00 -16.79
CA ASN A 680 -12.89 5.00 -17.98
C ASN A 680 -12.10 4.44 -19.18
N GLU A 681 -12.68 3.47 -19.91
CA GLU A 681 -11.96 2.69 -20.94
C GLU A 681 -11.30 3.58 -22.01
N GLU A 682 -12.04 4.56 -22.54
CA GLU A 682 -11.56 5.50 -23.56
C GLU A 682 -10.36 6.33 -23.09
N TYR A 683 -10.26 6.58 -21.79
CA TYR A 683 -9.26 7.43 -21.16
C TYR A 683 -8.32 6.64 -20.25
N GLY A 684 -8.33 5.30 -20.31
CA GLY A 684 -7.71 4.45 -19.30
C GLY A 684 -6.19 4.61 -19.16
N CYS A 685 -5.55 5.15 -20.20
CA CYS A 685 -4.12 5.48 -20.19
C CYS A 685 -3.82 6.87 -19.58
N TRP A 686 -4.83 7.61 -19.12
CA TRP A 686 -4.63 8.88 -18.43
C TRP A 686 -4.37 8.65 -16.95
N ALA A 687 -3.41 9.38 -16.40
CA ALA A 687 -3.09 9.38 -14.98
C ALA A 687 -3.11 10.80 -14.43
N ALA A 688 -3.62 10.96 -13.20
CA ALA A 688 -3.51 12.17 -12.40
C ALA A 688 -2.53 11.94 -11.25
N VAL A 689 -1.65 12.91 -11.01
CA VAL A 689 -0.60 12.81 -9.99
C VAL A 689 -0.44 14.14 -9.29
N ALA A 690 -0.60 14.14 -7.97
CA ALA A 690 -0.42 15.32 -7.13
C ALA A 690 0.93 15.30 -6.42
N MET A 691 1.48 16.51 -6.27
CA MET A 691 2.76 16.78 -5.63
C MET A 691 2.53 17.56 -4.34
N GLY A 692 3.45 17.43 -3.38
CA GLY A 692 3.37 18.11 -2.09
C GLY A 692 3.32 19.64 -2.19
N SER A 693 3.85 20.22 -3.27
CA SER A 693 3.79 21.67 -3.58
C SER A 693 2.38 22.18 -3.87
N GLY A 694 1.43 21.29 -4.15
CA GLY A 694 0.06 21.59 -4.58
C GLY A 694 -0.15 21.56 -6.09
N LEU A 695 0.91 21.33 -6.85
CA LEU A 695 0.81 21.04 -8.28
C LEU A 695 0.14 19.67 -8.49
N VAL A 696 -0.70 19.60 -9.52
CA VAL A 696 -1.32 18.36 -10.00
C VAL A 696 -1.06 18.24 -11.50
N ARG A 697 -0.51 17.11 -11.91
CA ARG A 697 -0.23 16.79 -13.31
C ARG A 697 -1.18 15.70 -13.79
N ILE A 698 -1.88 15.99 -14.88
CA ILE A 698 -2.69 15.03 -15.62
C ILE A 698 -1.92 14.72 -16.91
N MET A 699 -1.80 13.45 -17.27
CA MET A 699 -0.97 13.03 -18.40
C MET A 699 -1.56 11.80 -19.09
N ASP A 700 -1.41 11.76 -20.40
CA ASP A 700 -1.68 10.58 -21.22
C ASP A 700 -0.40 9.76 -21.37
N LEU A 701 -0.39 8.57 -20.79
CA LEU A 701 0.75 7.65 -20.76
C LEU A 701 0.63 6.53 -21.80
N GLY A 702 -0.39 6.57 -22.66
CA GLY A 702 -0.60 5.54 -23.66
C GLY A 702 0.39 5.66 -24.81
N LEU A 703 1.08 4.57 -25.14
CA LEU A 703 1.97 4.49 -26.30
C LEU A 703 1.15 4.29 -27.57
N ALA A 704 1.27 5.18 -28.54
CA ALA A 704 0.77 4.91 -29.89
C ALA A 704 1.64 3.82 -30.55
N GLU A 705 1.03 2.93 -31.33
CA GLU A 705 1.82 2.00 -32.14
C GLU A 705 2.76 2.80 -33.07
N PRO A 706 4.04 2.42 -33.18
CA PRO A 706 4.91 3.02 -34.18
C PRO A 706 4.31 2.74 -35.56
N GLU A 707 4.12 3.78 -36.38
CA GLU A 707 3.82 3.62 -37.80
C GLU A 707 4.91 2.71 -38.40
N GLY A 708 4.49 1.52 -38.86
CA GLY A 708 5.37 0.44 -39.31
C GLY A 708 6.13 0.70 -40.60
#